data_AF-A0A2D5ATT9-F1
#
_entry.id   AF-A0A2D5ATT9-F1
#
_cell.length_a   1.000
_cell.length_b   1.000
_cell.length_c   1.000
_cell.angle_alpha   90.00
_cell.angle_beta   90.00
_cell.angle_gamma   90.00
#
_symmetry.space_group_name_H-M   'P 1'
#
loop_
_entity.id
_entity.type
_entity.pdbx_description
1 polymer ?
#
loop_
_entity_poly.entity_id
_entity_poly.type
_entity_poly.pdbx_seq_one_letter_code
_entity_poly.pdbx_strand_id
1 'polypeptide(L)'
;MKVSKFSSLLLSCVLFFCVPVFGQGPVVLMGIDGEDGGIGGHGPTGAYSATIDNGLLANVTNAGSGLLVLGGGKNPFDDVTQFWDAVAADIGVSVTYANTFSGIIGQPFTGFAVVAVASSSFETSSGGLTNAENDALTARSSDIADHVNGGGGLFGLSATGLSTPYGYLGVVGAFTFNFPPGFSDVTATAAGLAVGITDTNLDLCCWHDEYLAFPGFLEVLATNNDTSNPCALGGNEVVIVKGIALTPLSAQIPVGVNCEVTATVADDLGSPIVGATVNFEVFSGPNSGLVGTGVTNASGEAFFAYTGLTAGLDRIRACFTNGVGNEICSNTAEKEWLQTCLTLDFSTEDDFTTPLANGQDISVPAEFGKIVSISGSGPNGGPAIFDSTQGGPNAFSQDPDLLMNTGNVLILQNDNNPLVTQQTTPGIFDLPNDDPEGGTLAFTFSSPVAPMSLRLVDADIDGVPNVVVLTDTSGRSRTYLIPNDWTGDRMLNQPGMGTLDLMTMAPQLGYGSTTTASEVAGFDVTSVTVIEVNMAGSGGVDDLSWCPSNFTATRSHVAFRNGSNVNPQTLASWSSPLVGGTWVTGLDCRGHTSDAAHLIVSGYPHAGVVTPYGEFLLGGNILLSKSQLHFSSIAYFTIPIPSDVALHGLQAHAQGVCMGGPGPQLSNAMDFVIGF
;
A
#
# COMPACT_ATOMS: atom_id res chain seq x y z
N MET A 1 -28.23 34.83 2.27
CA MET A 1 -28.34 33.60 3.07
C MET A 1 -27.07 32.80 2.77
N LYS A 2 -26.15 32.72 3.73
CA LYS A 2 -24.83 32.06 3.55
C LYS A 2 -25.02 30.55 3.70
N VAL A 3 -24.70 29.78 2.67
CA VAL A 3 -24.61 28.32 2.78
C VAL A 3 -23.14 27.94 2.90
N SER A 4 -22.81 27.32 4.01
CA SER A 4 -21.50 26.79 4.38
C SER A 4 -21.16 25.54 3.55
N LYS A 5 -20.02 25.54 2.84
CA LYS A 5 -19.39 24.31 2.36
C LYS A 5 -18.51 23.77 3.49
N PHE A 6 -18.90 22.63 4.06
CA PHE A 6 -18.01 21.79 4.86
C PHE A 6 -17.05 21.10 3.90
N SER A 7 -15.80 21.56 3.86
CA SER A 7 -14.69 20.81 3.27
C SER A 7 -14.00 20.07 4.41
N SER A 8 -14.15 18.75 4.45
CA SER A 8 -13.37 17.86 5.32
C SER A 8 -11.92 17.89 4.85
N LEU A 9 -11.12 18.77 5.46
CA LEU A 9 -9.68 18.83 5.28
C LEU A 9 -9.06 17.69 6.10
N LEU A 10 -8.73 16.57 5.46
CA LEU A 10 -7.76 15.62 6.03
C LEU A 10 -6.39 16.32 5.99
N LEU A 11 -6.08 17.00 7.09
CA LEU A 11 -4.76 17.57 7.33
C LEU A 11 -3.83 16.42 7.72
N SER A 12 -3.10 15.86 6.75
CA SER A 12 -1.95 15.01 7.04
C SER A 12 -0.85 15.89 7.63
N CYS A 13 -0.87 16.04 8.96
CA CYS A 13 0.21 16.65 9.72
C CYS A 13 1.43 15.74 9.62
N VAL A 14 2.29 15.98 8.64
CA VAL A 14 3.66 15.44 8.64
C VAL A 14 4.44 16.24 9.69
N LEU A 15 4.33 15.83 10.96
CA LEU A 15 5.30 16.21 11.97
C LEU A 15 6.62 15.56 11.58
N PHE A 16 7.59 16.35 11.15
CA PHE A 16 9.00 15.97 11.21
C PHE A 16 9.37 15.81 12.69
N PHE A 17 9.15 14.62 13.23
CA PHE A 17 9.92 14.18 14.39
C PHE A 17 11.32 13.86 13.86
N CYS A 18 12.29 14.68 14.24
CA CYS A 18 13.67 14.23 14.29
C CYS A 18 13.68 13.09 15.32
N VAL A 19 13.56 11.85 14.86
CA VAL A 19 13.61 10.68 15.73
C VAL A 19 15.02 10.63 16.32
N PRO A 20 15.19 10.67 17.65
CA PRO A 20 16.50 10.48 18.23
C PRO A 20 17.03 9.10 17.78
N VAL A 21 18.27 9.05 17.34
CA VAL A 21 19.00 7.79 17.17
C VAL A 21 18.98 7.13 18.55
N PHE A 22 18.17 6.09 18.74
CA PHE A 22 18.18 5.32 19.97
C PHE A 22 19.44 4.47 19.98
N GLY A 23 20.08 4.44 21.15
CA GLY A 23 21.43 3.93 21.33
C GLY A 23 21.51 2.43 21.14
N GLN A 24 22.42 1.96 20.29
CA GLN A 24 22.72 0.53 20.15
C GLN A 24 23.86 0.20 21.09
N GLY A 25 23.62 -0.71 22.05
CA GLY A 25 24.58 -1.04 23.09
C GLY A 25 25.60 -2.09 22.63
N PRO A 26 26.84 -2.02 23.14
CA PRO A 26 27.87 -2.99 22.82
C PRO A 26 27.72 -4.27 23.66
N VAL A 27 28.11 -5.42 23.11
CA VAL A 27 28.11 -6.72 23.80
C VAL A 27 29.49 -7.34 23.68
N VAL A 28 30.02 -7.89 24.77
CA VAL A 28 31.23 -8.72 24.79
C VAL A 28 30.99 -9.96 25.66
N LEU A 29 31.27 -11.13 25.12
CA LEU A 29 31.15 -12.42 25.79
C LEU A 29 32.49 -13.14 25.70
N MET A 30 33.00 -13.65 26.82
CA MET A 30 34.27 -14.37 26.89
C MET A 30 34.08 -15.66 27.65
N GLY A 31 34.58 -16.77 27.10
CA GLY A 31 34.49 -18.09 27.72
C GLY A 31 35.54 -18.38 28.79
N ILE A 32 36.24 -17.36 29.28
CA ILE A 32 37.25 -17.47 30.35
C ILE A 32 36.62 -17.24 31.71
N ASP A 33 37.11 -17.95 32.73
CA ASP A 33 36.77 -17.76 34.14
C ASP A 33 37.70 -16.73 34.80
N GLY A 34 37.83 -15.54 34.20
CA GLY A 34 38.91 -14.59 34.49
C GLY A 34 39.08 -14.15 35.95
N GLU A 35 38.05 -14.36 36.76
CA GLU A 35 38.02 -14.07 38.19
C GLU A 35 38.61 -15.18 39.08
N ASP A 36 38.85 -16.38 38.56
CA ASP A 36 39.35 -17.50 39.36
C ASP A 36 40.79 -17.25 39.87
N GLY A 37 40.99 -17.53 41.15
CA GLY A 37 42.21 -17.18 41.88
C GLY A 37 42.38 -15.68 42.18
N GLY A 38 41.38 -14.85 41.87
CA GLY A 38 41.33 -13.44 42.19
C GLY A 38 42.19 -12.57 41.27
N ILE A 39 42.69 -11.44 41.80
CA ILE A 39 43.46 -10.45 41.03
C ILE A 39 44.71 -11.11 40.42
N GLY A 40 44.73 -11.22 39.10
CA GLY A 40 45.87 -11.78 38.37
C GLY A 40 45.90 -13.30 38.25
N GLY A 41 44.88 -14.01 38.76
CA GLY A 41 44.82 -15.47 38.73
C GLY A 41 44.76 -16.01 37.30
N HIS A 42 43.81 -15.50 36.52
CA HIS A 42 43.57 -15.89 35.14
C HIS A 42 43.89 -14.74 34.17
N GLY A 43 45.11 -14.21 34.29
CA GLY A 43 45.64 -13.16 33.44
C GLY A 43 45.70 -11.78 34.10
N PRO A 44 46.41 -10.83 33.46
CA PRO A 44 46.51 -9.48 33.99
C PRO A 44 45.14 -8.81 33.98
N THR A 45 44.73 -8.22 35.10
CA THR A 45 43.46 -7.48 35.21
C THR A 45 43.30 -6.42 34.12
N GLY A 46 44.41 -5.81 33.70
CA GLY A 46 44.44 -4.83 32.61
C GLY A 46 43.93 -5.34 31.25
N ALA A 47 43.96 -6.65 30.99
CA ALA A 47 43.35 -7.20 29.77
C ALA A 47 41.81 -7.06 29.81
N TYR A 48 41.20 -7.45 30.92
CA TYR A 48 39.76 -7.31 31.15
C TYR A 48 39.33 -5.85 31.23
N SER A 49 40.13 -5.01 31.91
CA SER A 49 39.95 -3.56 31.92
C SER A 49 39.93 -2.98 30.51
N ALA A 50 40.88 -3.37 29.65
CA ALA A 50 40.94 -2.91 28.27
C ALA A 50 39.74 -3.38 27.45
N THR A 51 39.24 -4.60 27.68
CA THR A 51 38.05 -5.12 26.99
C THR A 51 36.77 -4.40 27.42
N ILE A 52 36.62 -4.09 28.71
CA ILE A 52 35.47 -3.32 29.19
C ILE A 52 35.56 -1.86 28.74
N ASP A 53 36.73 -1.24 28.80
CA ASP A 53 36.91 0.16 28.42
C ASP A 53 36.77 0.36 26.90
N ASN A 54 37.57 -0.35 26.11
CA ASN A 54 37.58 -0.20 24.64
C ASN A 54 36.39 -0.88 23.96
N GLY A 55 35.95 -2.03 24.48
CA GLY A 55 34.88 -2.83 23.88
C GLY A 55 33.49 -2.37 24.29
N LEU A 56 33.32 -1.90 25.54
CA LEU A 56 32.00 -1.52 26.07
C LEU A 56 31.91 -0.03 26.36
N LEU A 57 32.62 0.51 27.36
CA LEU A 57 32.43 1.89 27.83
C LEU A 57 32.68 2.95 26.76
N ALA A 58 33.60 2.70 25.82
CA ALA A 58 33.82 3.59 24.67
C ALA A 58 32.64 3.62 23.69
N ASN A 59 31.78 2.60 23.70
CA ASN A 59 30.70 2.39 22.73
C ASN A 59 29.30 2.48 23.35
N VAL A 60 29.16 2.57 24.67
CA VAL A 60 27.83 2.79 25.29
C VAL A 60 27.30 4.18 24.92
N THR A 61 26.01 4.22 24.63
CA THR A 61 25.28 5.45 24.29
C THR A 61 24.18 5.78 25.28
N ASN A 62 23.97 4.91 26.29
CA ASN A 62 23.02 5.19 27.37
C ASN A 62 23.54 6.30 28.30
N ALA A 63 22.64 6.86 29.12
CA ALA A 63 22.99 7.89 30.11
C ALA A 63 23.52 7.30 31.44
N GLY A 64 23.81 6.00 31.47
CA GLY A 64 24.24 5.29 32.67
C GLY A 64 25.72 5.54 32.99
N SER A 65 26.14 5.12 34.18
CA SER A 65 27.54 5.18 34.61
C SER A 65 27.92 3.97 35.44
N GLY A 66 29.19 3.59 35.43
CA GLY A 66 29.68 2.46 36.23
C GLY A 66 29.20 1.09 35.76
N LEU A 67 29.58 0.09 36.54
CA LEU A 67 29.31 -1.32 36.28
C LEU A 67 28.27 -1.85 37.29
N LEU A 68 27.31 -2.62 36.80
CA LEU A 68 26.52 -3.54 37.62
C LEU A 68 27.04 -4.96 37.40
N VAL A 69 27.66 -5.56 38.41
CA VAL A 69 28.19 -6.93 38.35
C VAL A 69 27.21 -7.88 39.01
N LEU A 70 26.68 -8.81 38.23
CA LEU A 70 25.74 -9.85 38.65
C LEU A 70 26.51 -11.11 39.04
N GLY A 71 26.26 -11.62 40.25
CA GLY A 71 26.96 -12.79 40.80
C GLY A 71 28.15 -12.47 41.70
N GLY A 72 28.65 -11.22 41.70
CA GLY A 72 29.70 -10.74 42.61
C GLY A 72 29.19 -10.16 43.94
N GLY A 73 30.10 -9.66 44.77
CA GLY A 73 29.77 -8.91 45.99
C GLY A 73 29.18 -9.75 47.13
N LYS A 74 29.43 -11.06 47.14
CA LYS A 74 28.96 -11.96 48.20
C LYS A 74 29.81 -11.79 49.47
N ASN A 75 31.10 -11.59 49.30
CA ASN A 75 32.09 -11.32 50.34
C ASN A 75 33.17 -10.37 49.78
N PRO A 76 33.52 -9.26 50.45
CA PRO A 76 34.57 -8.35 49.97
C PRO A 76 35.97 -8.98 49.86
N PHE A 77 36.16 -10.20 50.35
CA PHE A 77 37.40 -10.96 50.26
C PHE A 77 37.30 -12.19 49.35
N ASP A 78 36.19 -12.40 48.65
CA ASP A 78 36.12 -13.42 47.61
C ASP A 78 36.79 -12.96 46.30
N ASP A 79 37.24 -13.93 45.52
CA ASP A 79 38.06 -13.73 44.33
C ASP A 79 37.34 -12.87 43.29
N VAL A 80 36.06 -13.17 43.04
CA VAL A 80 35.20 -12.42 42.12
C VAL A 80 35.06 -10.95 42.53
N THR A 81 34.80 -10.67 43.80
CA THR A 81 34.62 -9.30 44.29
C THR A 81 35.93 -8.53 44.22
N GLN A 82 37.06 -9.14 44.62
CA GLN A 82 38.37 -8.51 44.52
C GLN A 82 38.79 -8.23 43.07
N PHE A 83 38.49 -9.15 42.16
CA PHE A 83 38.75 -8.99 40.73
C PHE A 83 37.98 -7.80 40.15
N TRP A 84 36.66 -7.75 40.36
CA TRP A 84 35.82 -6.67 39.82
C TRP A 84 36.11 -5.31 40.44
N ASP A 85 36.46 -5.27 41.74
CA ASP A 85 36.94 -4.04 42.39
C ASP A 85 38.24 -3.54 41.75
N ALA A 86 39.16 -4.45 41.39
CA ALA A 86 40.41 -4.10 40.72
C ALA A 86 40.18 -3.62 39.27
N VAL A 87 39.33 -4.29 38.50
CA VAL A 87 38.95 -3.88 37.14
C VAL A 87 38.30 -2.49 37.14
N ALA A 88 37.33 -2.28 38.03
CA ALA A 88 36.63 -0.99 38.15
C ALA A 88 37.59 0.14 38.57
N ALA A 89 38.53 -0.14 39.46
CA ALA A 89 39.57 0.81 39.87
C ALA A 89 40.53 1.16 38.72
N ASP A 90 40.90 0.17 37.89
CA ASP A 90 41.84 0.35 36.77
C ASP A 90 41.25 1.25 35.67
N ILE A 91 39.95 1.09 35.36
CA ILE A 91 39.24 1.92 34.38
C ILE A 91 38.56 3.17 34.99
N GLY A 92 38.69 3.38 36.30
CA GLY A 92 38.22 4.58 36.99
C GLY A 92 36.69 4.73 37.09
N VAL A 93 35.95 3.64 37.21
CA VAL A 93 34.48 3.64 37.33
C VAL A 93 34.00 3.05 38.66
N SER A 94 32.76 3.33 39.04
CA SER A 94 32.12 2.69 40.19
C SER A 94 31.60 1.29 39.84
N VAL A 95 31.74 0.34 40.77
CA VAL A 95 31.10 -0.99 40.69
C VAL A 95 29.98 -1.12 41.72
N THR A 96 28.85 -1.69 41.29
CA THR A 96 27.75 -2.11 42.15
C THR A 96 27.50 -3.59 41.93
N TYR A 97 27.17 -4.31 42.99
CA TYR A 97 26.93 -5.75 42.93
C TYR A 97 25.46 -6.09 43.16
N ALA A 98 24.97 -7.10 42.43
CA ALA A 98 23.73 -7.79 42.77
C ALA A 98 23.96 -9.30 42.80
N ASN A 99 23.53 -9.90 43.90
CA ASN A 99 23.62 -11.34 44.16
C ASN A 99 22.34 -11.80 44.86
N THR A 100 22.21 -13.12 45.05
CA THR A 100 20.99 -13.84 45.40
C THR A 100 19.88 -13.74 44.35
N PHE A 101 18.97 -14.72 44.34
CA PHE A 101 17.80 -14.70 43.46
C PHE A 101 17.00 -13.40 43.60
N SER A 102 16.63 -13.01 44.83
CA SER A 102 15.81 -11.82 45.09
C SER A 102 16.53 -10.52 44.79
N GLY A 103 17.84 -10.45 45.03
CA GLY A 103 18.64 -9.27 44.71
C GLY A 103 18.70 -9.02 43.21
N ILE A 104 18.93 -10.06 42.40
CA ILE A 104 18.95 -9.95 40.94
C ILE A 104 17.56 -9.65 40.38
N ILE A 105 16.51 -10.30 40.87
CA ILE A 105 15.13 -10.01 40.43
C ILE A 105 14.75 -8.54 40.72
N GLY A 106 15.16 -8.02 41.87
CA GLY A 106 14.80 -6.68 42.30
C GLY A 106 15.68 -5.54 41.77
N GLN A 107 16.80 -5.83 41.10
CA GLN A 107 17.81 -4.84 40.73
C GLN A 107 17.49 -4.16 39.39
N PRO A 108 17.16 -2.86 39.34
CA PRO A 108 17.04 -2.15 38.06
C PRO A 108 18.39 -2.09 37.33
N PHE A 109 18.38 -2.28 36.02
CA PHE A 109 19.57 -2.09 35.17
C PHE A 109 19.72 -0.64 34.69
N THR A 110 18.65 0.16 34.82
CA THR A 110 18.67 1.60 34.53
C THR A 110 19.66 2.33 35.43
N GLY A 111 20.50 3.19 34.84
CA GLY A 111 21.50 3.99 35.55
C GLY A 111 22.93 3.43 35.49
N PHE A 112 23.11 2.19 35.05
CA PHE A 112 24.43 1.60 34.81
C PHE A 112 24.86 1.76 33.36
N ALA A 113 26.16 1.96 33.12
CA ALA A 113 26.69 1.99 31.76
C ALA A 113 26.79 0.57 31.21
N VAL A 114 27.26 -0.37 32.04
CA VAL A 114 27.47 -1.78 31.66
C VAL A 114 26.85 -2.70 32.71
N VAL A 115 26.12 -3.71 32.25
CA VAL A 115 25.76 -4.89 33.05
C VAL A 115 26.78 -5.99 32.75
N ALA A 116 27.47 -6.46 33.77
CA ALA A 116 28.45 -7.53 33.69
C ALA A 116 27.94 -8.79 34.43
N VAL A 117 28.16 -9.96 33.85
CA VAL A 117 27.80 -11.25 34.43
C VAL A 117 29.09 -11.99 34.78
N ALA A 118 29.29 -12.22 36.08
CA ALA A 118 30.44 -12.94 36.63
C ALA A 118 30.47 -14.40 36.16
N SER A 119 31.66 -15.01 36.22
CA SER A 119 31.81 -16.43 35.94
C SER A 119 30.98 -17.28 36.90
N SER A 120 30.59 -18.45 36.42
CA SER A 120 29.92 -19.47 37.20
C SER A 120 30.66 -19.78 38.51
N SER A 121 29.93 -19.97 39.60
CA SER A 121 30.48 -20.38 40.90
C SER A 121 31.08 -21.80 40.90
N PHE A 122 30.99 -22.53 39.78
CA PHE A 122 31.63 -23.83 39.60
C PHE A 122 33.09 -23.70 39.16
N GLU A 123 33.44 -22.59 38.50
CA GLU A 123 34.79 -22.35 37.96
C GLU A 123 35.58 -21.35 38.82
N THR A 124 34.94 -20.63 39.75
CA THR A 124 35.65 -19.72 40.65
C THR A 124 35.91 -20.33 42.03
N SER A 125 37.12 -20.13 42.55
CA SER A 125 37.56 -20.59 43.87
C SER A 125 36.74 -19.98 45.01
N SER A 126 36.23 -18.76 44.83
CA SER A 126 35.25 -18.13 45.72
C SER A 126 34.43 -17.04 45.03
N GLY A 127 33.14 -16.93 45.36
CA GLY A 127 32.20 -16.01 44.71
C GLY A 127 31.46 -16.66 43.53
N GLY A 128 31.18 -15.88 42.48
CA GLY A 128 30.68 -16.38 41.19
C GLY A 128 29.15 -16.55 41.09
N LEU A 129 28.63 -16.60 39.88
CA LEU A 129 27.20 -16.75 39.59
C LEU A 129 26.72 -18.15 39.94
N THR A 130 25.74 -18.24 40.84
CA THR A 130 25.13 -19.53 41.24
C THR A 130 23.97 -19.90 40.31
N ASN A 131 23.53 -21.17 40.32
CA ASN A 131 22.34 -21.62 39.58
C ASN A 131 21.08 -20.78 39.89
N ALA A 132 20.82 -20.45 41.16
CA ALA A 132 19.65 -19.66 41.54
C ALA A 132 19.74 -18.22 41.01
N GLU A 133 20.94 -17.64 40.97
CA GLU A 133 21.16 -16.31 40.39
C GLU A 133 21.04 -16.32 38.87
N ASN A 134 21.54 -17.38 38.22
CA ASN A 134 21.39 -17.57 36.78
C ASN A 134 19.93 -17.80 36.35
N ASP A 135 19.14 -18.52 37.14
CA ASP A 135 17.70 -18.66 36.92
C ASP A 135 16.97 -17.32 37.05
N ALA A 136 17.33 -16.51 38.05
CA ALA A 136 16.83 -15.14 38.20
C ALA A 136 17.19 -14.27 37.00
N LEU A 137 18.42 -14.39 36.49
CA LEU A 137 18.88 -13.63 35.34
C LEU A 137 18.21 -14.08 34.03
N THR A 138 18.01 -15.39 33.86
CA THR A 138 17.27 -15.96 32.72
C THR A 138 15.83 -15.43 32.67
N ALA A 139 15.17 -15.32 33.83
CA ALA A 139 13.85 -14.71 33.94
C ALA A 139 13.83 -13.22 33.59
N ARG A 140 15.01 -12.57 33.55
CA ARG A 140 15.22 -11.15 33.22
C ARG A 140 15.93 -10.94 31.89
N SER A 141 15.94 -11.95 31.02
CA SER A 141 16.52 -11.85 29.66
C SER A 141 15.96 -10.69 28.84
N SER A 142 14.67 -10.35 29.01
CA SER A 142 14.08 -9.14 28.39
C SER A 142 14.68 -7.85 28.94
N ASP A 143 14.93 -7.74 30.24
CA ASP A 143 15.53 -6.52 30.81
C ASP A 143 16.98 -6.33 30.35
N ILE A 144 17.70 -7.42 30.09
CA ILE A 144 19.04 -7.37 29.48
C ILE A 144 18.93 -6.85 28.05
N ALA A 145 17.99 -7.39 27.27
CA ALA A 145 17.75 -6.92 25.92
C ALA A 145 17.40 -5.43 25.90
N ASP A 146 16.54 -4.98 26.82
CA ASP A 146 16.16 -3.57 26.98
C ASP A 146 17.36 -2.69 27.38
N HIS A 147 18.27 -3.20 28.23
CA HIS A 147 19.49 -2.49 28.58
C HIS A 147 20.39 -2.26 27.36
N VAL A 148 20.58 -3.30 26.55
CA VAL A 148 21.40 -3.25 25.32
C VAL A 148 20.75 -2.36 24.26
N ASN A 149 19.45 -2.53 23.99
CA ASN A 149 18.68 -1.69 23.07
C ASN A 149 18.58 -0.23 23.54
N GLY A 150 18.74 0.02 24.85
CA GLY A 150 18.84 1.37 25.41
C GLY A 150 20.23 2.01 25.28
N GLY A 151 21.19 1.32 24.67
CA GLY A 151 22.57 1.78 24.46
C GLY A 151 23.53 1.38 25.57
N GLY A 152 23.14 0.49 26.48
CA GLY A 152 23.99 -0.01 27.56
C GLY A 152 24.84 -1.21 27.14
N GLY A 153 25.98 -1.40 27.81
CA GLY A 153 26.89 -2.49 27.51
C GLY A 153 26.52 -3.79 28.23
N LEU A 154 26.77 -4.92 27.60
CA LEU A 154 26.67 -6.25 28.23
C LEU A 154 28.03 -6.96 28.20
N PHE A 155 28.52 -7.36 29.36
CA PHE A 155 29.72 -8.20 29.51
C PHE A 155 29.35 -9.55 30.12
N GLY A 156 29.88 -10.66 29.61
CA GLY A 156 29.67 -11.99 30.19
C GLY A 156 30.94 -12.83 30.20
N LEU A 157 31.17 -13.52 31.31
CA LEU A 157 32.26 -14.48 31.48
C LEU A 157 31.74 -15.94 31.43
N SER A 158 32.60 -16.91 31.75
CA SER A 158 32.28 -18.35 31.67
C SER A 158 31.01 -18.74 32.43
N ALA A 159 30.13 -19.50 31.78
CA ALA A 159 28.89 -20.03 32.35
C ALA A 159 28.95 -21.55 32.59
N THR A 160 30.14 -22.16 32.48
CA THR A 160 30.35 -23.60 32.65
C THR A 160 29.81 -24.12 33.99
N GLY A 161 29.19 -25.30 33.97
CA GLY A 161 28.65 -25.98 35.15
C GLY A 161 27.25 -25.50 35.60
N LEU A 162 26.74 -24.39 35.08
CA LEU A 162 25.36 -23.94 35.35
C LEU A 162 24.33 -24.85 34.68
N SER A 163 23.12 -24.90 35.25
CA SER A 163 21.99 -25.68 34.73
C SER A 163 21.46 -25.14 33.40
N THR A 164 21.57 -23.82 33.21
CA THR A 164 21.09 -23.06 32.05
C THR A 164 22.15 -22.03 31.62
N PRO A 165 23.35 -22.47 31.19
CA PRO A 165 24.46 -21.57 30.85
C PRO A 165 24.02 -20.50 29.86
N TYR A 166 24.37 -19.24 30.14
CA TYR A 166 24.00 -18.08 29.32
C TYR A 166 22.49 -17.91 29.05
N GLY A 167 21.61 -18.48 29.88
CA GLY A 167 20.14 -18.42 29.66
C GLY A 167 19.58 -17.01 29.52
N TYR A 168 20.28 -16.03 30.07
CA TYR A 168 19.99 -14.61 29.98
C TYR A 168 20.14 -14.01 28.57
N LEU A 169 20.88 -14.68 27.67
CA LEU A 169 21.03 -14.28 26.27
C LEU A 169 19.85 -14.70 25.38
N GLY A 170 18.89 -15.47 25.89
CA GLY A 170 17.85 -16.08 25.05
C GLY A 170 17.01 -15.08 24.23
N VAL A 171 16.85 -13.84 24.73
CA VAL A 171 16.19 -12.75 23.98
C VAL A 171 17.20 -11.98 23.13
N VAL A 172 18.46 -11.86 23.57
CA VAL A 172 19.55 -11.19 22.84
C VAL A 172 19.83 -11.89 21.51
N GLY A 173 19.81 -13.22 21.49
CA GLY A 173 19.89 -13.99 20.24
C GLY A 173 19.98 -15.50 20.46
N ALA A 174 20.01 -16.26 19.37
CA ALA A 174 20.23 -17.70 19.46
C ALA A 174 21.72 -18.00 19.57
N PHE A 175 22.05 -18.77 20.59
CA PHE A 175 23.40 -19.27 20.82
C PHE A 175 23.41 -20.79 20.91
N THR A 176 24.52 -21.40 20.53
CA THR A 176 24.83 -22.80 20.85
C THR A 176 26.25 -22.84 21.38
N PHE A 177 26.44 -23.55 22.48
CA PHE A 177 27.70 -23.56 23.22
C PHE A 177 28.34 -24.95 23.24
N ASN A 178 29.65 -24.98 23.40
CA ASN A 178 30.41 -26.17 23.78
C ASN A 178 31.25 -25.86 25.02
N PHE A 179 31.36 -26.81 25.94
CA PHE A 179 32.04 -26.64 27.22
C PHE A 179 33.18 -27.67 27.36
N PRO A 180 34.35 -27.45 26.72
CA PRO A 180 35.50 -28.33 26.85
C PRO A 180 36.04 -28.41 28.29
N PRO A 181 36.85 -29.43 28.65
CA PRO A 181 37.45 -29.58 29.99
C PRO A 181 38.47 -28.50 30.44
N GLY A 182 38.57 -27.37 29.73
CA GLY A 182 39.59 -26.34 29.89
C GLY A 182 40.62 -26.30 28.75
N PHE A 183 40.97 -25.11 28.27
CA PHE A 183 42.05 -24.85 27.31
C PHE A 183 42.82 -23.57 27.65
N SER A 184 43.98 -23.36 27.03
CA SER A 184 44.90 -22.28 27.42
C SER A 184 45.50 -21.49 26.25
N ASP A 185 45.24 -21.90 25.01
CA ASP A 185 45.81 -21.32 23.80
C ASP A 185 44.65 -20.77 22.96
N VAL A 186 44.61 -19.44 22.82
CA VAL A 186 43.61 -18.67 22.09
C VAL A 186 44.26 -17.75 21.08
N THR A 187 43.68 -17.67 19.90
CA THR A 187 44.13 -16.75 18.87
C THR A 187 43.17 -15.57 18.78
N ALA A 188 43.68 -14.37 19.05
CA ALA A 188 42.92 -13.13 18.91
C ALA A 188 42.72 -12.78 17.42
N THR A 189 41.50 -12.36 17.08
CA THR A 189 41.20 -11.79 15.75
C THR A 189 41.55 -10.30 15.71
N ALA A 190 41.45 -9.67 14.54
CA ALA A 190 41.59 -8.22 14.42
C ALA A 190 40.58 -7.46 15.30
N ALA A 191 39.35 -7.98 15.45
CA ALA A 191 38.33 -7.42 16.33
C ALA A 191 38.71 -7.62 17.82
N GLY A 192 39.24 -8.80 18.18
CA GLY A 192 39.76 -9.07 19.52
C GLY A 192 40.89 -8.11 19.93
N LEU A 193 41.85 -7.89 19.03
CA LEU A 193 42.94 -6.94 19.24
C LEU A 193 42.43 -5.51 19.49
N ALA A 194 41.35 -5.10 18.80
CA ALA A 194 40.75 -3.77 18.96
C ALA A 194 40.12 -3.57 20.36
N VAL A 195 39.69 -4.64 21.01
CA VAL A 195 39.15 -4.62 22.38
C VAL A 195 40.17 -5.11 23.42
N GLY A 196 41.45 -5.21 23.05
CA GLY A 196 42.53 -5.51 23.99
C GLY A 196 42.74 -7.00 24.32
N ILE A 197 42.11 -7.92 23.60
CA ILE A 197 42.41 -9.36 23.70
C ILE A 197 43.62 -9.66 22.82
N THR A 198 44.67 -10.25 23.38
CA THR A 198 45.87 -10.66 22.64
C THR A 198 46.34 -12.05 23.05
N ASP A 199 47.00 -12.75 22.14
CA ASP A 199 47.62 -14.06 22.42
C ASP A 199 48.58 -13.95 23.63
N THR A 200 49.28 -12.83 23.81
CA THR A 200 50.25 -12.67 24.90
C THR A 200 49.64 -12.35 26.27
N ASN A 201 48.37 -11.90 26.35
CA ASN A 201 47.76 -11.50 27.61
C ASN A 201 46.72 -12.51 28.13
N LEU A 202 46.14 -13.33 27.26
CA LEU A 202 45.10 -14.29 27.60
C LEU A 202 45.33 -15.72 27.07
N ASP A 203 46.53 -16.05 26.54
CA ASP A 203 47.01 -17.45 26.41
C ASP A 203 47.39 -18.01 27.79
N LEU A 204 46.38 -18.39 28.56
CA LEU A 204 46.54 -18.96 29.88
C LEU A 204 45.38 -19.88 30.22
N CYS A 205 45.63 -20.81 31.13
CA CYS A 205 44.58 -21.65 31.64
C CYS A 205 43.76 -20.87 32.68
N CYS A 206 42.43 -20.97 32.68
CA CYS A 206 41.60 -21.83 31.84
C CYS A 206 40.46 -21.09 31.11
N TRP A 207 40.35 -21.32 29.81
CA TRP A 207 39.12 -21.02 29.05
C TRP A 207 38.24 -22.27 29.04
N HIS A 208 36.93 -22.09 29.14
CA HIS A 208 35.97 -23.19 29.35
C HIS A 208 34.85 -23.23 28.33
N ASP A 209 34.57 -22.12 27.63
CA ASP A 209 33.37 -21.99 26.82
C ASP A 209 33.70 -21.63 25.37
N GLU A 210 33.00 -22.30 24.44
CA GLU A 210 33.06 -22.03 23.01
C GLU A 210 31.65 -21.73 22.46
N TYR A 211 31.56 -20.86 21.46
CA TYR A 211 30.32 -20.41 20.83
C TYR A 211 30.22 -20.99 19.42
N LEU A 212 29.44 -22.08 19.27
CA LEU A 212 29.28 -22.82 18.01
C LEU A 212 28.31 -22.15 17.03
N ALA A 213 27.28 -21.50 17.55
CA ALA A 213 26.33 -20.68 16.79
C ALA A 213 26.01 -19.43 17.59
N PHE A 214 25.90 -18.29 16.91
CA PHE A 214 25.63 -16.99 17.51
C PHE A 214 25.07 -16.02 16.46
N PRO A 215 24.43 -14.90 16.86
CA PRO A 215 23.87 -13.93 15.93
C PRO A 215 24.93 -13.23 15.08
N GLY A 216 24.60 -12.94 13.82
CA GLY A 216 25.53 -12.33 12.85
C GLY A 216 25.92 -10.87 13.14
N PHE A 217 25.32 -10.22 14.13
CA PHE A 217 25.74 -8.90 14.62
C PHE A 217 26.92 -8.98 15.61
N LEU A 218 27.33 -10.20 16.01
CA LEU A 218 28.54 -10.42 16.80
C LEU A 218 29.68 -10.90 15.90
N GLU A 219 30.86 -10.36 16.15
CA GLU A 219 32.12 -10.77 15.55
C GLU A 219 32.88 -11.68 16.50
N VAL A 220 33.70 -12.57 15.94
CA VAL A 220 34.61 -13.41 16.72
C VAL A 220 35.79 -12.55 17.19
N LEU A 221 36.00 -12.49 18.50
CA LEU A 221 37.14 -11.79 19.11
C LEU A 221 38.35 -12.71 19.32
N ALA A 222 38.11 -13.97 19.69
CA ALA A 222 39.16 -14.96 19.82
C ALA A 222 38.63 -16.38 19.52
N THR A 223 39.52 -17.28 19.11
CA THR A 223 39.23 -18.70 18.88
C THR A 223 40.12 -19.59 19.72
N ASN A 224 39.59 -20.70 20.21
CA ASN A 224 40.38 -21.78 20.79
C ASN A 224 41.31 -22.37 19.71
N ASN A 225 42.63 -22.39 19.94
CA ASN A 225 43.59 -22.87 18.95
C ASN A 225 43.47 -24.39 18.69
N ASP A 226 43.01 -25.16 19.68
CA ASP A 226 42.86 -26.62 19.54
C ASP A 226 41.67 -27.02 18.64
N THR A 227 40.58 -26.25 18.69
CA THR A 227 39.32 -26.59 17.99
C THR A 227 38.98 -25.63 16.85
N SER A 228 39.63 -24.46 16.80
CA SER A 228 39.27 -23.31 15.97
C SER A 228 37.87 -22.72 16.25
N ASN A 229 37.19 -23.17 17.31
CA ASN A 229 35.88 -22.63 17.66
C ASN A 229 36.02 -21.25 18.33
N PRO A 230 35.09 -20.31 18.09
CA PRO A 230 35.06 -19.03 18.80
C PRO A 230 34.95 -19.23 20.31
N CYS A 231 35.80 -18.54 21.08
CA CYS A 231 35.77 -18.54 22.55
C CYS A 231 35.55 -17.14 23.14
N ALA A 232 35.62 -16.10 22.32
CA ALA A 232 35.16 -14.76 22.67
C ALA A 232 34.42 -14.11 21.49
N LEU A 233 33.34 -13.40 21.79
CA LEU A 233 32.48 -12.71 20.83
C LEU A 233 32.28 -11.24 21.24
N GLY A 234 32.08 -10.35 20.27
CA GLY A 234 31.72 -8.97 20.57
C GLY A 234 31.10 -8.21 19.40
N GLY A 235 30.40 -7.11 19.70
CA GLY A 235 29.79 -6.24 18.70
C GLY A 235 29.42 -4.89 19.30
N ASN A 236 29.65 -3.81 18.54
CA ASN A 236 29.54 -2.45 19.05
C ASN A 236 28.09 -1.91 19.02
N GLU A 237 27.22 -2.48 18.18
CA GLU A 237 25.85 -2.01 17.96
C GLU A 237 24.91 -3.21 17.73
N VAL A 238 24.26 -3.69 18.80
CA VAL A 238 23.38 -4.88 18.76
C VAL A 238 21.90 -4.47 18.80
N VAL A 239 21.10 -4.96 17.83
CA VAL A 239 19.64 -4.72 17.76
C VAL A 239 18.85 -6.01 17.97
N ILE A 240 17.93 -6.01 18.94
CA ILE A 240 17.10 -7.16 19.32
C ILE A 240 15.63 -6.92 18.92
N VAL A 241 15.00 -7.85 18.18
CA VAL A 241 13.78 -7.62 17.38
C VAL A 241 12.51 -8.35 17.91
N LYS A 242 11.33 -7.68 17.97
CA LYS A 242 10.04 -8.31 18.38
C LYS A 242 8.96 -8.53 17.32
N GLY A 243 8.70 -7.62 16.37
CA GLY A 243 7.46 -7.76 15.57
C GLY A 243 7.28 -6.85 14.36
N ILE A 244 6.27 -7.18 13.55
CA ILE A 244 5.85 -6.49 12.32
C ILE A 244 4.33 -6.25 12.34
N ALA A 245 3.88 -5.07 11.91
CA ALA A 245 2.46 -4.72 11.80
C ALA A 245 2.14 -4.18 10.41
N LEU A 246 0.98 -4.55 9.85
CA LEU A 246 0.52 -4.10 8.54
C LEU A 246 -0.62 -3.09 8.68
N THR A 247 -0.52 -1.95 8.01
CA THR A 247 -1.55 -0.91 7.95
C THR A 247 -1.78 -0.40 6.52
N PRO A 248 -2.97 0.14 6.18
CA PRO A 248 -4.20 0.09 6.98
C PRO A 248 -4.72 -1.35 7.12
N LEU A 249 -5.41 -1.66 8.22
CA LEU A 249 -5.94 -3.01 8.48
C LEU A 249 -7.05 -3.38 7.49
N SER A 250 -7.92 -2.44 7.14
CA SER A 250 -8.97 -2.61 6.14
C SER A 250 -9.02 -1.39 5.21
N ALA A 251 -9.42 -1.60 3.96
CA ALA A 251 -9.78 -0.52 3.05
C ALA A 251 -10.77 -1.03 1.99
N GLN A 252 -11.66 -0.15 1.55
CA GLN A 252 -12.50 -0.36 0.37
C GLN A 252 -11.94 0.48 -0.77
N ILE A 253 -11.64 -0.16 -1.89
CA ILE A 253 -10.85 0.41 -2.97
C ILE A 253 -11.54 0.10 -4.29
N PRO A 254 -11.87 1.10 -5.12
CA PRO A 254 -12.38 0.82 -6.45
C PRO A 254 -11.37 0.00 -7.27
N VAL A 255 -11.84 -0.97 -8.05
CA VAL A 255 -11.00 -1.71 -9.00
C VAL A 255 -10.22 -0.74 -9.91
N GLY A 256 -8.95 -1.04 -10.14
CA GLY A 256 -8.06 -0.17 -10.92
C GLY A 256 -7.34 0.92 -10.13
N VAL A 257 -7.73 1.20 -8.87
CA VAL A 257 -7.02 2.16 -8.01
C VAL A 257 -5.86 1.48 -7.29
N ASN A 258 -4.71 2.14 -7.18
CA ASN A 258 -3.56 1.58 -6.46
C ASN A 258 -3.84 1.53 -4.94
N CYS A 259 -3.66 0.35 -4.35
CA CYS A 259 -3.62 0.14 -2.91
C CYS A 259 -2.16 0.19 -2.44
N GLU A 260 -1.88 0.88 -1.33
CA GLU A 260 -0.60 0.78 -0.63
C GLU A 260 -0.83 0.24 0.78
N VAL A 261 0.02 -0.70 1.19
CA VAL A 261 0.12 -1.17 2.57
C VAL A 261 1.53 -0.91 3.10
N THR A 262 1.59 -0.54 4.36
CA THR A 262 2.81 -0.25 5.09
C THR A 262 3.03 -1.32 6.14
N ALA A 263 4.17 -1.99 6.07
CA ALA A 263 4.68 -2.83 7.15
C ALA A 263 5.59 -2.01 8.06
N THR A 264 5.28 -1.95 9.35
CA THR A 264 6.12 -1.33 10.37
C THR A 264 6.79 -2.42 11.19
N VAL A 265 8.11 -2.46 11.20
CA VAL A 265 8.93 -3.40 11.97
C VAL A 265 9.55 -2.68 13.16
N ALA A 266 9.35 -3.21 14.36
CA ALA A 266 9.81 -2.59 15.60
C ALA A 266 10.29 -3.61 16.64
N ASP A 267 11.11 -3.13 17.57
CA ASP A 267 11.58 -3.87 18.74
C ASP A 267 10.53 -3.91 19.88
N ASP A 268 10.92 -4.49 21.03
CA ASP A 268 10.08 -4.64 22.22
C ASP A 268 9.64 -3.32 22.87
N LEU A 269 10.36 -2.24 22.59
CA LEU A 269 10.13 -0.90 23.13
C LEU A 269 9.35 -0.01 22.14
N GLY A 270 9.01 -0.56 20.96
CA GLY A 270 8.34 0.16 19.88
C GLY A 270 9.29 0.97 19.01
N SER A 271 10.61 0.75 19.12
CA SER A 271 11.62 1.43 18.31
C SER A 271 11.67 0.83 16.90
N PRO A 272 11.81 1.67 15.86
CA PRO A 272 11.82 1.21 14.48
C PRO A 272 13.08 0.41 14.13
N ILE A 273 12.92 -0.70 13.42
CA ILE A 273 14.04 -1.49 12.90
C ILE A 273 14.29 -1.10 11.46
N VAL A 274 15.47 -0.53 11.20
CA VAL A 274 15.89 -0.02 9.89
C VAL A 274 16.63 -1.10 9.09
N GLY A 275 16.42 -1.16 7.77
CA GLY A 275 17.14 -2.06 6.88
C GLY A 275 16.64 -3.51 6.86
N ALA A 276 15.55 -3.83 7.57
CA ALA A 276 14.93 -5.16 7.53
C ALA A 276 14.26 -5.40 6.17
N THR A 277 14.54 -6.56 5.56
CA THR A 277 13.86 -6.98 4.33
C THR A 277 12.53 -7.64 4.69
N VAL A 278 11.44 -7.04 4.22
CA VAL A 278 10.05 -7.46 4.45
C VAL A 278 9.47 -8.03 3.17
N ASN A 279 8.90 -9.23 3.25
CA ASN A 279 8.18 -9.90 2.17
C ASN A 279 6.67 -9.74 2.38
N PHE A 280 5.95 -9.31 1.35
CA PHE A 280 4.51 -9.14 1.33
C PHE A 280 3.87 -10.22 0.46
N GLU A 281 2.69 -10.69 0.87
CA GLU A 281 1.93 -11.69 0.13
C GLU A 281 0.43 -11.40 0.24
N VAL A 282 -0.24 -11.32 -0.90
CA VAL A 282 -1.70 -11.46 -1.01
C VAL A 282 -2.00 -12.96 -1.07
N PHE A 283 -2.43 -13.55 0.04
CA PHE A 283 -2.56 -15.01 0.16
C PHE A 283 -3.98 -15.53 -0.11
N SER A 284 -4.98 -14.65 -0.19
CA SER A 284 -6.36 -14.98 -0.53
C SER A 284 -7.05 -13.79 -1.20
N GLY A 285 -8.06 -14.06 -2.03
CA GLY A 285 -8.82 -13.04 -2.75
C GLY A 285 -8.57 -13.02 -4.26
N PRO A 286 -9.17 -12.07 -5.00
CA PRO A 286 -9.01 -11.94 -6.44
C PRO A 286 -7.55 -11.80 -6.89
N ASN A 287 -6.66 -11.26 -6.04
CA ASN A 287 -5.23 -11.07 -6.36
C ASN A 287 -4.32 -12.06 -5.63
N SER A 288 -4.84 -13.24 -5.24
CA SER A 288 -4.06 -14.28 -4.56
C SER A 288 -2.82 -14.71 -5.37
N GLY A 289 -1.69 -14.85 -4.67
CA GLY A 289 -0.39 -15.22 -5.24
C GLY A 289 0.49 -14.03 -5.61
N LEU A 290 0.00 -12.79 -5.47
CA LEU A 290 0.80 -11.60 -5.70
C LEU A 290 1.75 -11.36 -4.51
N VAL A 291 3.04 -11.22 -4.81
CA VAL A 291 4.10 -11.03 -3.81
C VAL A 291 4.86 -9.72 -4.05
N GLY A 292 5.48 -9.19 -3.00
CA GLY A 292 6.34 -8.03 -3.07
C GLY A 292 7.40 -8.03 -1.97
N THR A 293 8.40 -7.17 -2.11
CA THR A 293 9.45 -7.01 -1.11
C THR A 293 9.74 -5.54 -0.87
N GLY A 294 10.01 -5.15 0.36
CA GLY A 294 10.44 -3.80 0.73
C GLY A 294 11.52 -3.85 1.81
N VAL A 295 12.34 -2.80 1.90
CA VAL A 295 13.34 -2.63 2.96
C VAL A 295 12.88 -1.52 3.89
N THR A 296 12.93 -1.75 5.21
CA THR A 296 12.46 -0.75 6.17
C THR A 296 13.32 0.51 6.16
N ASN A 297 12.66 1.66 6.13
CA ASN A 297 13.29 2.97 6.19
C ASN A 297 13.70 3.36 7.63
N ALA A 298 14.14 4.59 7.85
CA ALA A 298 14.52 5.11 9.17
C ALA A 298 13.39 5.09 10.22
N SER A 299 12.14 5.02 9.79
CA SER A 299 10.94 4.89 10.63
C SER A 299 10.51 3.42 10.80
N GLY A 300 11.30 2.45 10.32
CA GLY A 300 10.97 1.04 10.43
C GLY A 300 9.90 0.59 9.43
N GLU A 301 9.63 1.39 8.40
CA GLU A 301 8.52 1.17 7.46
C GLU A 301 9.00 0.62 6.12
N ALA A 302 8.36 -0.44 5.65
CA ALA A 302 8.46 -0.96 4.29
C ALA A 302 7.09 -0.85 3.60
N PHE A 303 7.09 -0.54 2.30
CA PHE A 303 5.86 -0.28 1.53
C PHE A 303 5.65 -1.35 0.47
N PHE A 304 4.40 -1.70 0.24
CA PHE A 304 3.98 -2.56 -0.85
C PHE A 304 2.71 -2.01 -1.48
N ALA A 305 2.77 -1.80 -2.79
CA ALA A 305 1.68 -1.25 -3.55
C ALA A 305 1.23 -2.21 -4.64
N TYR A 306 -0.08 -2.37 -4.81
CA TYR A 306 -0.65 -3.19 -5.86
C TYR A 306 -2.07 -2.72 -6.24
N THR A 307 -2.49 -3.04 -7.46
CA THR A 307 -3.81 -2.68 -8.00
C THR A 307 -4.61 -3.95 -8.28
N GLY A 308 -5.82 -4.04 -7.73
CA GLY A 308 -6.76 -5.11 -8.02
C GLY A 308 -7.62 -4.79 -9.24
N LEU A 309 -7.72 -5.74 -10.16
CA LEU A 309 -8.51 -5.62 -11.40
C LEU A 309 -9.84 -6.38 -11.35
N THR A 310 -10.10 -7.07 -10.25
CA THR A 310 -11.30 -7.87 -10.06
C THR A 310 -11.85 -7.56 -8.69
N ALA A 311 -13.16 -7.31 -8.63
CA ALA A 311 -13.83 -7.03 -7.38
C ALA A 311 -13.74 -8.24 -6.44
N GLY A 312 -13.70 -7.98 -5.14
CA GLY A 312 -13.59 -9.03 -4.12
C GLY A 312 -12.60 -8.67 -3.00
N LEU A 313 -12.58 -9.52 -1.98
CA LEU A 313 -11.80 -9.29 -0.76
C LEU A 313 -10.44 -9.97 -0.83
N ASP A 314 -9.38 -9.18 -0.85
CA ASP A 314 -8.01 -9.64 -0.66
C ASP A 314 -7.64 -9.72 0.82
N ARG A 315 -6.81 -10.71 1.16
CA ARG A 315 -6.13 -10.83 2.45
C ARG A 315 -4.63 -10.83 2.26
N ILE A 316 -3.96 -9.97 3.01
CA ILE A 316 -2.56 -9.63 2.87
C ILE A 316 -1.85 -9.85 4.19
N ARG A 317 -0.62 -10.36 4.14
CA ARG A 317 0.30 -10.41 5.27
C ARG A 317 1.68 -9.96 4.82
N ALA A 318 2.51 -9.52 5.77
CA ALA A 318 3.93 -9.33 5.56
C ALA A 318 4.74 -10.11 6.58
N CYS A 319 5.89 -10.60 6.19
CA CYS A 319 6.81 -11.34 7.05
C CYS A 319 8.24 -10.84 6.84
N PHE A 320 9.06 -10.94 7.88
CA PHE A 320 10.50 -10.71 7.78
C PHE A 320 11.23 -11.74 8.63
N THR A 321 12.52 -11.94 8.38
CA THR A 321 13.37 -12.82 9.19
C THR A 321 14.11 -11.98 10.24
N ASN A 322 13.96 -12.33 11.52
CA ASN A 322 14.65 -11.63 12.60
C ASN A 322 16.15 -12.02 12.67
N GLY A 323 16.92 -11.36 13.53
CA GLY A 323 18.35 -11.65 13.72
C GLY A 323 18.67 -13.07 14.25
N VAL A 324 17.64 -13.82 14.63
CA VAL A 324 17.70 -15.20 15.14
C VAL A 324 17.35 -16.23 14.04
N GLY A 325 17.03 -15.77 12.82
CA GLY A 325 16.65 -16.63 11.70
C GLY A 325 15.18 -17.07 11.70
N ASN A 326 14.36 -16.58 12.64
CA ASN A 326 12.94 -16.89 12.70
C ASN A 326 12.15 -15.96 11.78
N GLU A 327 11.22 -16.54 11.02
CA GLU A 327 10.23 -15.76 10.27
C GLU A 327 9.15 -15.22 11.23
N ILE A 328 8.98 -13.90 11.23
CA ILE A 328 7.97 -13.19 12.01
C ILE A 328 7.01 -12.53 11.03
N CYS A 329 5.72 -12.86 11.15
CA CYS A 329 4.67 -12.37 10.28
C CYS A 329 3.72 -11.40 10.99
N SER A 330 3.11 -10.51 10.21
CA SER A 330 2.20 -9.46 10.67
C SER A 330 0.80 -9.99 10.96
N ASN A 331 -0.06 -9.08 11.45
CA ASN A 331 -1.50 -9.22 11.30
C ASN A 331 -1.91 -9.40 9.82
N THR A 332 -3.10 -9.96 9.60
CA THR A 332 -3.74 -9.96 8.28
C THR A 332 -4.42 -8.61 8.04
N ALA A 333 -4.14 -7.97 6.91
CA ALA A 333 -4.91 -6.83 6.41
C ALA A 333 -5.87 -7.28 5.30
N GLU A 334 -7.02 -6.63 5.22
CA GLU A 334 -8.08 -6.92 4.26
C GLU A 334 -8.24 -5.74 3.29
N LYS A 335 -8.42 -6.00 1.99
CA LYS A 335 -8.67 -4.98 0.97
C LYS A 335 -9.83 -5.42 0.10
N GLU A 336 -10.93 -4.69 0.19
CA GLU A 336 -12.13 -4.97 -0.59
C GLU A 336 -12.09 -4.16 -1.88
N TRP A 337 -11.96 -4.85 -3.01
CA TRP A 337 -12.03 -4.27 -4.33
C TRP A 337 -13.49 -4.09 -4.72
N LEU A 338 -13.94 -2.84 -4.81
CA LEU A 338 -15.29 -2.48 -5.21
C LEU A 338 -15.38 -2.31 -6.72
N GLN A 339 -16.38 -2.93 -7.33
CA GLN A 339 -16.68 -2.69 -8.74
C GLN A 339 -17.32 -1.31 -8.88
N THR A 340 -16.79 -0.47 -9.76
CA THR A 340 -17.39 0.84 -10.06
C THR A 340 -18.55 0.65 -11.01
N CYS A 341 -19.77 0.96 -10.57
CA CYS A 341 -20.97 0.91 -11.38
C CYS A 341 -21.34 2.32 -11.86
N LEU A 342 -21.90 2.42 -13.06
CA LEU A 342 -22.34 3.64 -13.72
C LEU A 342 -23.86 3.75 -13.61
N THR A 343 -24.39 4.97 -13.71
CA THR A 343 -25.82 5.24 -13.77
C THR A 343 -26.10 6.32 -14.81
N LEU A 344 -27.06 6.08 -15.70
CA LEU A 344 -27.65 7.11 -16.56
C LEU A 344 -28.91 7.64 -15.90
N ASP A 345 -28.83 8.89 -15.44
CA ASP A 345 -29.94 9.70 -14.92
C ASP A 345 -30.55 10.62 -16.01
N PHE A 346 -30.11 10.42 -17.25
CA PHE A 346 -30.49 11.18 -18.45
C PHE A 346 -30.33 12.70 -18.36
N SER A 347 -29.62 13.22 -17.35
CA SER A 347 -29.28 14.64 -17.22
C SER A 347 -28.08 15.01 -18.08
N THR A 348 -27.23 14.03 -18.35
CA THR A 348 -26.13 14.10 -19.31
C THR A 348 -26.10 12.87 -20.19
N GLU A 349 -25.39 12.98 -21.30
CA GLU A 349 -25.03 11.90 -22.19
C GLU A 349 -24.24 10.75 -21.53
N ASP A 350 -23.96 9.69 -22.29
CA ASP A 350 -23.08 8.59 -21.84
C ASP A 350 -21.59 8.94 -21.74
N ASP A 351 -21.25 10.21 -21.99
CA ASP A 351 -19.98 10.81 -21.60
C ASP A 351 -19.99 11.42 -20.18
N PHE A 352 -21.15 11.46 -19.52
CA PHE A 352 -21.41 12.03 -18.19
C PHE A 352 -21.08 13.52 -18.04
N THR A 353 -21.00 14.26 -19.14
CA THR A 353 -20.58 15.68 -19.16
C THR A 353 -21.43 16.55 -20.07
N THR A 354 -21.88 16.04 -21.21
CA THR A 354 -22.70 16.78 -22.18
C THR A 354 -24.15 16.81 -21.68
N PRO A 355 -24.71 17.98 -21.33
CA PRO A 355 -26.06 18.05 -20.77
C PRO A 355 -27.13 17.75 -21.80
N LEU A 356 -28.19 17.07 -21.36
CA LEU A 356 -29.39 16.80 -22.15
C LEU A 356 -30.50 17.80 -21.81
N ALA A 357 -31.13 18.34 -22.85
CA ALA A 357 -32.18 19.35 -22.71
C ALA A 357 -33.58 18.72 -22.68
N ASN A 358 -34.52 19.40 -22.01
CA ASN A 358 -35.93 19.04 -22.09
C ASN A 358 -36.41 19.02 -23.55
N GLY A 359 -37.12 17.96 -23.92
CA GLY A 359 -37.65 17.72 -25.26
C GLY A 359 -36.63 17.24 -26.28
N GLN A 360 -35.38 17.03 -25.90
CA GLN A 360 -34.37 16.58 -26.84
C GLN A 360 -34.72 15.20 -27.40
N ASP A 361 -34.84 15.14 -28.73
CA ASP A 361 -34.91 13.91 -29.52
C ASP A 361 -33.51 13.31 -29.56
N ILE A 362 -33.30 12.20 -28.87
CA ILE A 362 -31.97 11.58 -28.77
C ILE A 362 -31.64 10.73 -29.99
N SER A 363 -32.54 10.66 -30.98
CA SER A 363 -32.32 9.95 -32.24
C SER A 363 -31.84 10.85 -33.37
N VAL A 364 -32.10 12.17 -33.31
CA VAL A 364 -31.74 13.13 -34.37
C VAL A 364 -31.28 14.50 -33.83
N PRO A 365 -29.96 14.80 -33.84
CA PRO A 365 -28.88 13.87 -34.15
C PRO A 365 -28.85 12.72 -33.14
N ALA A 366 -28.30 11.57 -33.54
CA ALA A 366 -28.15 10.47 -32.61
C ALA A 366 -27.25 10.90 -31.46
N GLU A 367 -27.82 10.92 -30.26
CA GLU A 367 -27.11 11.08 -29.01
C GLU A 367 -26.79 9.68 -28.44
N PHE A 368 -25.94 9.62 -27.42
CA PHE A 368 -25.33 8.39 -26.90
C PHE A 368 -24.48 7.65 -27.95
N GLY A 369 -23.95 6.49 -27.59
CA GLY A 369 -23.23 5.58 -28.49
C GLY A 369 -21.76 5.38 -28.17
N LYS A 370 -21.24 6.00 -27.10
CA LYS A 370 -19.88 5.78 -26.60
C LYS A 370 -19.82 4.55 -25.69
N ILE A 371 -20.75 4.48 -24.74
CA ILE A 371 -20.88 3.41 -23.75
C ILE A 371 -22.15 2.60 -24.01
N VAL A 372 -23.24 3.28 -24.37
CA VAL A 372 -24.53 2.65 -24.67
C VAL A 372 -25.17 3.37 -25.84
N SER A 373 -25.71 2.64 -26.81
CA SER A 373 -26.58 3.21 -27.84
C SER A 373 -28.03 3.02 -27.42
N ILE A 374 -28.83 4.07 -27.50
CA ILE A 374 -30.25 4.02 -27.17
C ILE A 374 -31.08 4.16 -28.44
N SER A 375 -32.13 3.35 -28.57
CA SER A 375 -33.05 3.41 -29.70
C SER A 375 -34.49 3.15 -29.26
N GLY A 376 -35.44 3.71 -30.01
CA GLY A 376 -36.87 3.49 -29.84
C GLY A 376 -37.43 2.72 -31.03
N SER A 377 -38.42 1.88 -30.77
CA SER A 377 -39.23 1.25 -31.83
C SER A 377 -40.69 1.12 -31.39
N GLY A 378 -41.59 0.99 -32.36
CA GLY A 378 -43.04 1.02 -32.12
C GLY A 378 -43.70 2.19 -32.87
N PRO A 379 -45.03 2.34 -32.74
CA PRO A 379 -45.77 3.48 -33.25
C PRO A 379 -45.60 4.68 -32.31
N ASN A 380 -44.40 5.27 -32.28
CA ASN A 380 -44.07 6.44 -31.47
C ASN A 380 -43.09 7.36 -32.22
N GLY A 381 -42.90 8.56 -31.70
CA GLY A 381 -42.04 9.62 -32.21
C GLY A 381 -40.54 9.45 -31.92
N GLY A 382 -40.14 8.30 -31.36
CA GLY A 382 -38.76 8.01 -30.96
C GLY A 382 -38.44 8.44 -29.52
N PRO A 383 -37.27 8.07 -28.97
CA PRO A 383 -36.92 8.37 -27.60
C PRO A 383 -36.63 9.86 -27.41
N ALA A 384 -37.15 10.44 -26.33
CA ALA A 384 -36.97 11.85 -26.01
C ALA A 384 -36.74 12.10 -24.52
N ILE A 385 -36.14 13.23 -24.20
CA ILE A 385 -35.87 13.67 -22.83
C ILE A 385 -37.05 14.47 -22.28
N PHE A 386 -37.53 14.11 -21.10
CA PHE A 386 -38.56 14.82 -20.36
C PHE A 386 -38.02 15.33 -19.02
N ASP A 387 -38.02 16.64 -18.78
CA ASP A 387 -37.69 17.21 -17.47
C ASP A 387 -38.86 17.03 -16.49
N SER A 388 -38.65 16.14 -15.52
CA SER A 388 -39.63 15.76 -14.49
C SER A 388 -39.72 16.75 -13.32
N THR A 389 -39.01 17.89 -13.37
CA THR A 389 -39.00 18.87 -12.27
C THR A 389 -40.39 19.47 -12.08
N GLN A 390 -40.91 19.37 -10.85
CA GLN A 390 -42.19 19.96 -10.47
C GLN A 390 -42.10 21.49 -10.49
N GLY A 391 -42.95 22.12 -11.29
CA GLY A 391 -42.86 23.56 -11.55
C GLY A 391 -41.81 23.94 -12.60
N GLY A 392 -41.15 22.95 -13.22
CA GLY A 392 -40.23 23.09 -14.34
C GLY A 392 -40.94 23.32 -15.68
N PRO A 393 -40.25 23.13 -16.81
CA PRO A 393 -40.76 23.46 -18.15
C PRO A 393 -42.03 22.67 -18.52
N ASN A 394 -42.18 21.45 -18.01
CA ASN A 394 -43.33 20.58 -18.30
C ASN A 394 -44.45 20.67 -17.23
N ALA A 395 -44.39 21.63 -16.30
CA ALA A 395 -45.34 21.71 -15.18
C ALA A 395 -46.81 21.97 -15.59
N PHE A 396 -47.02 22.45 -16.82
CA PHE A 396 -48.35 22.66 -17.41
C PHE A 396 -48.54 21.82 -18.68
N SER A 397 -47.72 20.78 -18.84
CA SER A 397 -47.85 19.80 -19.93
C SER A 397 -49.04 18.87 -19.68
N GLN A 398 -49.23 17.96 -20.62
CA GLN A 398 -50.28 16.95 -20.59
C GLN A 398 -49.98 15.78 -19.62
N ASP A 399 -48.75 15.67 -19.11
CA ASP A 399 -48.26 14.51 -18.33
C ASP A 399 -47.80 14.94 -16.91
N PRO A 400 -48.74 15.32 -16.03
CA PRO A 400 -48.43 15.77 -14.67
C PRO A 400 -47.97 14.64 -13.73
N ASP A 401 -48.25 13.40 -14.08
CA ASP A 401 -47.82 12.14 -13.46
C ASP A 401 -46.32 11.86 -13.67
N LEU A 402 -45.74 12.26 -14.81
CA LEU A 402 -44.28 12.19 -15.05
C LEU A 402 -43.45 13.19 -14.23
N LEU A 403 -44.05 14.17 -13.54
CA LEU A 403 -43.34 15.25 -12.82
C LEU A 403 -42.73 14.81 -11.47
N MET A 404 -41.89 13.78 -11.49
CA MET A 404 -41.33 13.07 -10.35
C MET A 404 -40.24 13.77 -9.53
N ASN A 405 -39.75 14.94 -9.95
CA ASN A 405 -38.59 15.62 -9.34
C ASN A 405 -37.32 14.73 -9.32
N THR A 406 -37.12 13.89 -10.33
CA THR A 406 -35.92 13.06 -10.45
C THR A 406 -34.91 13.61 -11.45
N GLY A 407 -35.21 14.74 -12.09
CA GLY A 407 -34.41 15.33 -13.15
C GLY A 407 -34.97 14.95 -14.52
N ASN A 408 -34.11 14.62 -15.47
CA ASN A 408 -34.54 14.16 -16.77
C ASN A 408 -35.01 12.69 -16.71
N VAL A 409 -36.02 12.36 -17.49
CA VAL A 409 -36.55 11.01 -17.68
C VAL A 409 -36.52 10.73 -19.18
N LEU A 410 -36.18 9.50 -19.55
CA LEU A 410 -36.24 9.05 -20.93
C LEU A 410 -37.63 8.47 -21.21
N ILE A 411 -38.32 9.04 -22.20
CA ILE A 411 -39.65 8.63 -22.64
C ILE A 411 -39.61 8.16 -24.10
N LEU A 412 -40.65 7.47 -24.54
CA LEU A 412 -40.97 7.35 -25.98
C LEU A 412 -41.93 8.49 -26.33
N GLN A 413 -41.55 9.37 -27.25
CA GLN A 413 -42.33 10.56 -27.59
C GLN A 413 -43.63 10.19 -28.31
N ASN A 414 -44.72 10.86 -27.96
CA ASN A 414 -46.02 10.73 -28.60
C ASN A 414 -46.01 11.18 -30.07
N ASP A 415 -46.57 10.38 -30.99
CA ASP A 415 -46.68 10.71 -32.42
C ASP A 415 -48.11 10.95 -32.94
N ASN A 416 -49.12 10.85 -32.06
CA ASN A 416 -50.53 10.77 -32.48
C ASN A 416 -51.11 12.06 -33.05
N ASN A 417 -50.44 13.21 -32.87
CA ASN A 417 -50.90 14.47 -33.45
C ASN A 417 -49.76 15.47 -33.73
N PRO A 418 -49.98 16.44 -34.64
CA PRO A 418 -48.95 17.39 -35.04
C PRO A 418 -48.42 18.33 -33.94
N LEU A 419 -49.14 18.50 -32.82
CA LEU A 419 -48.69 19.39 -31.73
C LEU A 419 -47.57 18.74 -30.91
N VAL A 420 -47.67 17.45 -30.63
CA VAL A 420 -46.68 16.68 -29.85
C VAL A 420 -45.44 16.31 -30.68
N THR A 421 -45.58 16.26 -32.01
CA THR A 421 -44.43 16.07 -32.92
C THR A 421 -43.76 17.38 -33.34
N GLN A 422 -44.23 18.52 -32.84
CA GLN A 422 -43.71 19.83 -33.26
C GLN A 422 -42.32 20.10 -32.68
N GLN A 423 -41.40 20.55 -33.53
CA GLN A 423 -40.05 20.97 -33.13
C GLN A 423 -39.76 22.37 -33.69
N THR A 424 -39.94 23.43 -32.90
CA THR A 424 -39.53 24.79 -33.33
C THR A 424 -38.01 24.92 -33.45
N THR A 425 -37.30 24.17 -32.61
CA THR A 425 -35.86 23.93 -32.72
C THR A 425 -35.69 22.49 -33.19
N PRO A 426 -35.12 22.23 -34.39
CA PRO A 426 -34.91 20.87 -34.87
C PRO A 426 -34.16 20.01 -33.84
N GLY A 427 -34.67 18.80 -33.58
CA GLY A 427 -34.16 17.90 -32.54
C GLY A 427 -34.67 18.18 -31.13
N ILE A 428 -35.54 19.18 -30.93
CA ILE A 428 -36.17 19.48 -29.64
C ILE A 428 -37.68 19.56 -29.81
N PHE A 429 -38.42 18.63 -29.20
CA PHE A 429 -39.87 18.66 -29.11
C PHE A 429 -40.34 19.83 -28.25
N ASP A 430 -41.26 20.63 -28.80
CA ASP A 430 -41.84 21.78 -28.10
C ASP A 430 -42.74 21.35 -26.93
N LEU A 431 -43.37 20.17 -27.07
CA LEU A 431 -44.26 19.54 -26.09
C LEU A 431 -43.84 18.07 -25.90
N PRO A 432 -42.81 17.82 -25.09
CA PRO A 432 -42.41 16.46 -24.73
C PRO A 432 -43.58 15.77 -24.05
N ASN A 433 -43.89 14.56 -24.50
CA ASN A 433 -45.08 13.80 -24.12
C ASN A 433 -44.80 12.33 -24.35
N ASP A 434 -45.05 11.47 -23.37
CA ASP A 434 -44.93 10.04 -23.55
C ASP A 434 -46.06 9.46 -24.42
N ASP A 435 -45.75 8.38 -25.11
CA ASP A 435 -46.63 7.78 -26.11
C ASP A 435 -47.62 6.78 -25.47
N PRO A 436 -48.94 6.94 -25.68
CA PRO A 436 -49.95 6.09 -25.05
C PRO A 436 -50.02 4.69 -25.67
N GLU A 437 -49.44 4.45 -26.84
CA GLU A 437 -49.26 3.12 -27.42
C GLU A 437 -47.92 2.47 -27.00
N GLY A 438 -47.02 3.23 -26.39
CA GLY A 438 -45.75 2.78 -25.84
C GLY A 438 -44.76 2.33 -26.91
N GLY A 439 -44.16 1.17 -26.70
CA GLY A 439 -43.15 0.60 -27.61
C GLY A 439 -41.93 0.06 -26.86
N THR A 440 -40.78 0.00 -27.53
CA THR A 440 -39.55 -0.56 -26.97
C THR A 440 -38.45 0.48 -26.92
N LEU A 441 -37.91 0.74 -25.73
CA LEU A 441 -36.62 1.38 -25.53
C LEU A 441 -35.53 0.31 -25.45
N ALA A 442 -34.57 0.33 -26.37
CA ALA A 442 -33.46 -0.62 -26.40
C ALA A 442 -32.14 0.09 -26.07
N PHE A 443 -31.47 -0.38 -25.01
CA PHE A 443 -30.14 0.02 -24.56
C PHE A 443 -29.12 -1.03 -24.99
N THR A 444 -28.28 -0.71 -25.97
CA THR A 444 -27.24 -1.61 -26.48
C THR A 444 -25.86 -1.16 -25.99
N PHE A 445 -25.22 -1.96 -25.14
CA PHE A 445 -23.92 -1.61 -24.56
C PHE A 445 -22.77 -1.91 -25.53
N SER A 446 -21.77 -1.03 -25.57
CA SER A 446 -20.57 -1.21 -26.39
C SER A 446 -19.63 -2.31 -25.89
N SER A 447 -19.86 -2.81 -24.68
CA SER A 447 -19.20 -3.96 -24.07
C SER A 447 -20.17 -4.64 -23.09
N PRO A 448 -19.98 -5.94 -22.75
CA PRO A 448 -20.90 -6.61 -21.83
C PRO A 448 -20.88 -5.97 -20.44
N VAL A 449 -22.02 -5.98 -19.75
CA VAL A 449 -22.20 -5.36 -18.43
C VAL A 449 -22.98 -6.28 -17.49
N ALA A 450 -22.91 -5.99 -16.20
CA ALA A 450 -23.81 -6.50 -15.17
C ALA A 450 -24.84 -5.42 -14.83
N PRO A 451 -26.09 -5.52 -15.31
CA PRO A 451 -27.13 -4.54 -15.02
C PRO A 451 -27.53 -4.61 -13.53
N MET A 452 -27.63 -3.45 -12.87
CA MET A 452 -27.92 -3.37 -11.45
C MET A 452 -29.39 -3.04 -11.20
N SER A 453 -29.85 -1.92 -11.79
CA SER A 453 -31.22 -1.45 -11.57
C SER A 453 -31.71 -0.56 -12.69
N LEU A 454 -33.03 -0.41 -12.79
CA LEU A 454 -33.70 0.53 -13.68
C LEU A 454 -34.89 1.14 -12.93
N ARG A 455 -35.06 2.45 -12.94
CA ARG A 455 -36.30 3.08 -12.46
C ARG A 455 -37.30 3.13 -13.61
N LEU A 456 -38.50 2.62 -13.36
CA LEU A 456 -39.67 2.90 -14.20
C LEU A 456 -40.44 4.06 -13.56
N VAL A 457 -40.84 5.01 -14.39
CA VAL A 457 -41.63 6.18 -14.03
C VAL A 457 -42.97 6.07 -14.74
N ASP A 458 -44.04 6.16 -13.97
CA ASP A 458 -45.41 6.14 -14.45
C ASP A 458 -45.72 5.02 -15.46
N ALA A 459 -45.36 3.78 -15.09
CA ALA A 459 -45.59 2.63 -15.94
C ALA A 459 -47.10 2.29 -15.94
N ASP A 460 -47.79 2.84 -16.93
CA ASP A 460 -49.23 3.11 -16.88
C ASP A 460 -50.13 1.84 -17.00
N ILE A 461 -51.43 2.00 -16.75
CA ILE A 461 -52.41 0.88 -16.64
C ILE A 461 -53.18 0.68 -17.95
N ASP A 462 -52.55 0.03 -18.94
CA ASP A 462 -53.20 -0.25 -20.25
C ASP A 462 -53.75 -1.68 -20.41
N GLY A 463 -53.85 -2.41 -19.31
CA GLY A 463 -54.36 -3.79 -19.31
C GLY A 463 -53.36 -4.84 -19.82
N VAL A 464 -52.14 -4.43 -20.19
CA VAL A 464 -51.02 -5.30 -20.58
C VAL A 464 -49.80 -4.93 -19.73
N PRO A 465 -49.06 -5.92 -19.19
CA PRO A 465 -47.89 -5.65 -18.36
C PRO A 465 -46.72 -5.11 -19.18
N ASN A 466 -45.94 -4.22 -18.57
CA ASN A 466 -44.63 -3.81 -19.07
C ASN A 466 -43.62 -4.97 -18.95
N VAL A 467 -42.63 -5.01 -19.84
CA VAL A 467 -41.66 -6.12 -19.88
C VAL A 467 -40.24 -5.62 -20.07
N VAL A 468 -39.34 -5.90 -19.12
CA VAL A 468 -37.90 -5.65 -19.28
C VAL A 468 -37.19 -6.95 -19.67
N VAL A 469 -36.46 -6.95 -20.77
CA VAL A 469 -35.69 -8.09 -21.27
C VAL A 469 -34.21 -7.77 -21.27
N LEU A 470 -33.41 -8.58 -20.60
CA LEU A 470 -31.94 -8.54 -20.65
C LEU A 470 -31.48 -9.62 -21.63
N THR A 471 -30.54 -9.31 -22.52
CA THR A 471 -29.92 -10.29 -23.43
C THR A 471 -28.42 -10.37 -23.20
N ASP A 472 -27.91 -11.57 -22.93
CA ASP A 472 -26.48 -11.82 -22.70
C ASP A 472 -25.67 -11.96 -24.01
N THR A 473 -24.34 -12.01 -23.89
CA THR A 473 -23.41 -12.24 -25.01
C THR A 473 -23.69 -13.52 -25.82
N SER A 474 -24.40 -14.49 -25.25
CA SER A 474 -24.81 -15.74 -25.91
C SER A 474 -26.20 -15.64 -26.56
N GLY A 475 -26.85 -14.48 -26.51
CA GLY A 475 -28.20 -14.24 -27.02
C GLY A 475 -29.30 -14.88 -26.15
N ARG A 476 -29.00 -15.28 -24.90
CA ARG A 476 -30.01 -15.79 -23.96
C ARG A 476 -30.64 -14.63 -23.21
N SER A 477 -31.89 -14.81 -22.80
CA SER A 477 -32.65 -13.74 -22.16
C SER A 477 -33.03 -14.01 -20.70
N ARG A 478 -33.09 -12.94 -19.92
CA ARG A 478 -33.86 -12.82 -18.68
C ARG A 478 -34.97 -11.81 -18.90
N THR A 479 -36.16 -12.12 -18.42
CA THR A 479 -37.36 -11.32 -18.61
C THR A 479 -38.02 -11.02 -17.27
N TYR A 480 -38.22 -9.73 -17.00
CA TYR A 480 -39.03 -9.21 -15.91
C TYR A 480 -40.40 -8.84 -16.44
N LEU A 481 -41.44 -9.42 -15.84
CA LEU A 481 -42.84 -9.10 -16.12
C LEU A 481 -43.33 -8.15 -15.04
N ILE A 482 -43.61 -6.91 -15.41
CA ILE A 482 -44.03 -5.82 -14.52
C ILE A 482 -45.54 -5.60 -14.71
N PRO A 483 -46.39 -6.12 -13.81
CA PRO A 483 -47.83 -5.96 -13.94
C PRO A 483 -48.26 -4.51 -13.75
N ASN A 484 -49.47 -4.20 -14.18
CA ASN A 484 -50.12 -2.92 -13.93
C ASN A 484 -50.09 -2.56 -12.44
N ASP A 485 -50.14 -1.26 -12.13
CA ASP A 485 -50.16 -0.74 -10.76
C ASP A 485 -48.88 -1.05 -9.95
N TRP A 486 -47.77 -1.40 -10.63
CA TRP A 486 -46.49 -1.68 -9.94
C TRP A 486 -45.81 -0.40 -9.46
N THR A 487 -45.81 0.67 -10.27
CA THR A 487 -45.31 2.00 -9.86
C THR A 487 -46.36 2.78 -9.06
N GLY A 488 -47.64 2.45 -9.23
CA GLY A 488 -48.77 3.31 -8.85
C GLY A 488 -48.84 4.57 -9.71
N ASP A 489 -49.84 5.41 -9.44
CA ASP A 489 -50.14 6.66 -10.15
C ASP A 489 -50.02 7.86 -9.19
N ARG A 490 -49.13 8.80 -9.54
CA ARG A 490 -48.89 10.00 -8.74
C ARG A 490 -50.12 10.90 -8.63
N MET A 491 -50.94 11.00 -9.67
CA MET A 491 -52.15 11.82 -9.70
C MET A 491 -53.19 11.33 -8.68
N LEU A 492 -53.09 10.07 -8.25
CA LEU A 492 -53.87 9.47 -7.17
C LEU A 492 -53.19 9.53 -5.79
N ASN A 493 -52.11 10.32 -5.64
CA ASN A 493 -51.22 10.37 -4.47
C ASN A 493 -50.53 9.03 -4.14
N GLN A 494 -50.20 8.25 -5.17
CA GLN A 494 -49.40 7.02 -5.04
C GLN A 494 -47.94 7.31 -5.46
N PRO A 495 -47.01 6.33 -5.36
CA PRO A 495 -45.60 6.58 -5.60
C PRO A 495 -45.25 7.07 -7.01
N GLY A 496 -45.94 6.63 -8.07
CA GLY A 496 -45.70 7.04 -9.47
C GLY A 496 -44.38 6.55 -10.07
N MET A 497 -43.58 5.79 -9.32
CA MET A 497 -42.29 5.25 -9.78
C MET A 497 -41.90 4.00 -8.99
N GLY A 498 -41.02 3.17 -9.56
CA GLY A 498 -40.45 2.01 -8.89
C GLY A 498 -39.08 1.63 -9.46
N THR A 499 -38.16 1.20 -8.59
CA THR A 499 -36.82 0.74 -9.01
C THR A 499 -36.81 -0.79 -9.10
N LEU A 500 -36.58 -1.29 -10.30
CA LEU A 500 -36.44 -2.71 -10.60
C LEU A 500 -34.99 -3.15 -10.38
N ASP A 501 -34.77 -4.15 -9.53
CA ASP A 501 -33.49 -4.83 -9.35
C ASP A 501 -33.30 -5.84 -10.51
N LEU A 502 -32.25 -5.64 -11.32
CA LEU A 502 -31.96 -6.43 -12.51
C LEU A 502 -31.03 -7.62 -12.24
N MET A 503 -30.53 -7.75 -11.01
CA MET A 503 -29.65 -8.84 -10.60
C MET A 503 -30.42 -10.03 -10.04
N THR A 504 -31.56 -9.76 -9.40
CA THR A 504 -32.35 -10.79 -8.70
C THR A 504 -33.43 -11.43 -9.57
N MET A 505 -33.71 -12.70 -9.28
CA MET A 505 -34.86 -13.45 -9.80
C MET A 505 -36.02 -13.52 -8.79
N ALA A 506 -35.83 -12.99 -7.57
CA ALA A 506 -36.85 -12.99 -6.55
C ALA A 506 -38.02 -12.06 -6.94
N PRO A 507 -39.27 -12.37 -6.56
CA PRO A 507 -40.40 -11.46 -6.76
C PRO A 507 -40.16 -10.09 -6.11
N GLN A 508 -40.47 -9.01 -6.82
CA GLN A 508 -40.20 -7.64 -6.38
C GLN A 508 -41.52 -6.89 -6.15
N LEU A 509 -41.78 -6.52 -4.89
CA LEU A 509 -43.00 -5.81 -4.50
C LEU A 509 -42.98 -4.39 -5.07
N GLY A 510 -44.04 -4.02 -5.80
CA GLY A 510 -44.37 -2.64 -6.16
C GLY A 510 -45.48 -2.10 -5.27
N TYR A 511 -46.16 -1.05 -5.74
CA TYR A 511 -47.27 -0.42 -5.02
C TYR A 511 -48.48 -1.34 -4.86
N GLY A 512 -49.12 -1.73 -5.98
CA GLY A 512 -50.33 -2.56 -6.01
C GLY A 512 -50.13 -3.96 -6.58
N SER A 513 -48.94 -4.25 -7.13
CA SER A 513 -48.63 -5.54 -7.76
C SER A 513 -47.19 -6.00 -7.50
N THR A 514 -46.80 -7.16 -8.04
CA THR A 514 -45.48 -7.77 -7.83
C THR A 514 -44.87 -8.18 -9.14
N THR A 515 -43.67 -7.68 -9.43
CA THR A 515 -42.88 -8.07 -10.60
C THR A 515 -42.31 -9.47 -10.41
N THR A 516 -42.32 -10.26 -11.47
CA THR A 516 -41.74 -11.61 -11.51
C THR A 516 -40.69 -11.72 -12.60
N ALA A 517 -39.71 -12.60 -12.40
CA ALA A 517 -38.62 -12.81 -13.34
C ALA A 517 -38.58 -14.25 -13.85
N SER A 518 -38.19 -14.43 -15.10
CA SER A 518 -37.91 -15.73 -15.73
C SER A 518 -36.68 -15.62 -16.62
N GLU A 519 -35.94 -16.70 -16.83
CA GLU A 519 -34.75 -16.67 -17.69
C GLU A 519 -34.59 -17.96 -18.49
N VAL A 520 -33.94 -17.84 -19.64
CA VAL A 520 -33.46 -18.97 -20.42
C VAL A 520 -32.30 -19.62 -19.69
N ALA A 521 -32.34 -20.95 -19.57
CA ALA A 521 -31.30 -21.70 -18.86
C ALA A 521 -29.89 -21.36 -19.37
N GLY A 522 -28.99 -20.98 -18.45
CA GLY A 522 -27.63 -20.57 -18.76
C GLY A 522 -27.48 -19.10 -19.14
N PHE A 523 -28.50 -18.26 -18.92
CA PHE A 523 -28.36 -16.81 -18.96
C PHE A 523 -27.26 -16.33 -18.00
N ASP A 524 -26.37 -15.46 -18.47
CA ASP A 524 -25.31 -14.85 -17.67
C ASP A 524 -25.60 -13.36 -17.42
N VAL A 525 -26.11 -13.07 -16.21
CA VAL A 525 -26.44 -11.71 -15.77
C VAL A 525 -25.23 -10.76 -15.74
N THR A 526 -24.00 -11.30 -15.73
CA THR A 526 -22.78 -10.49 -15.68
C THR A 526 -22.26 -10.09 -17.06
N SER A 527 -22.84 -10.62 -18.15
CA SER A 527 -22.41 -10.35 -19.52
C SER A 527 -23.56 -9.91 -20.44
N VAL A 528 -24.46 -9.06 -19.92
CA VAL A 528 -25.57 -8.47 -20.69
C VAL A 528 -25.05 -7.48 -21.71
N THR A 529 -25.54 -7.57 -22.95
CA THR A 529 -25.21 -6.64 -24.04
C THR A 529 -26.36 -5.74 -24.43
N VAL A 530 -27.61 -6.18 -24.20
CA VAL A 530 -28.81 -5.41 -24.53
C VAL A 530 -29.81 -5.46 -23.37
N ILE A 531 -30.43 -4.31 -23.06
CA ILE A 531 -31.62 -4.20 -22.21
C ILE A 531 -32.74 -3.60 -23.05
N GLU A 532 -33.86 -4.29 -23.15
CA GLU A 532 -35.07 -3.80 -23.83
C GLU A 532 -36.17 -3.56 -22.80
N VAL A 533 -36.70 -2.34 -22.76
CA VAL A 533 -37.85 -1.96 -21.93
C VAL A 533 -39.05 -1.84 -22.87
N ASN A 534 -39.93 -2.84 -22.82
CA ASN A 534 -41.17 -2.85 -23.57
C ASN A 534 -42.27 -2.21 -22.72
N MET A 535 -42.64 -1.00 -23.09
CA MET A 535 -43.69 -0.23 -22.46
C MET A 535 -45.01 -0.52 -23.17
N ALA A 536 -46.03 -0.89 -22.39
CA ALA A 536 -47.36 -1.23 -22.89
C ALA A 536 -48.19 -0.01 -23.28
N GLY A 537 -47.78 1.16 -22.79
CA GLY A 537 -48.31 2.48 -23.13
C GLY A 537 -47.46 3.55 -22.47
N SER A 538 -48.12 4.53 -21.87
CA SER A 538 -47.52 5.72 -21.25
C SER A 538 -46.50 5.39 -20.15
N GLY A 539 -45.51 6.27 -20.01
CA GLY A 539 -44.45 6.21 -19.01
C GLY A 539 -43.04 6.48 -19.54
N GLY A 540 -42.07 6.30 -18.64
CA GLY A 540 -40.66 6.51 -18.92
C GLY A 540 -39.72 5.72 -18.03
N VAL A 541 -38.43 5.89 -18.27
CA VAL A 541 -37.36 5.26 -17.50
C VAL A 541 -36.32 6.27 -17.05
N ASP A 542 -35.71 5.96 -15.93
CA ASP A 542 -34.73 6.81 -15.25
C ASP A 542 -33.71 5.93 -14.51
N ASP A 543 -32.58 6.50 -14.10
CA ASP A 543 -31.54 5.88 -13.27
C ASP A 543 -31.16 4.44 -13.68
N LEU A 544 -30.88 4.21 -14.98
CA LEU A 544 -30.38 2.91 -15.46
C LEU A 544 -28.94 2.71 -14.95
N SER A 545 -28.74 1.74 -14.06
CA SER A 545 -27.44 1.45 -13.45
C SER A 545 -26.87 0.11 -13.88
N TRP A 546 -25.56 0.04 -14.10
CA TRP A 546 -24.83 -1.18 -14.47
C TRP A 546 -23.37 -1.13 -14.06
N CYS A 547 -22.73 -2.29 -13.92
CA CYS A 547 -21.29 -2.40 -13.69
C CYS A 547 -20.61 -3.00 -14.94
N PRO A 548 -19.47 -2.49 -15.42
CA PRO A 548 -18.75 -3.11 -16.54
C PRO A 548 -18.29 -4.53 -16.20
N SER A 549 -18.57 -5.51 -17.07
CA SER A 549 -18.35 -6.94 -16.82
C SER A 549 -16.87 -7.36 -16.69
N ASN A 550 -15.96 -6.61 -17.32
CA ASN A 550 -14.52 -6.88 -17.35
C ASN A 550 -13.72 -5.58 -17.24
N PHE A 551 -13.61 -5.00 -16.04
CA PHE A 551 -12.74 -3.85 -15.85
C PHE A 551 -11.27 -4.31 -15.74
N THR A 552 -10.65 -4.68 -16.85
CA THR A 552 -9.18 -4.59 -16.93
C THR A 552 -8.81 -3.12 -16.98
N ALA A 553 -8.57 -2.51 -15.81
CA ALA A 553 -7.93 -1.20 -15.75
C ALA A 553 -6.64 -1.30 -16.57
N THR A 554 -6.56 -0.55 -17.65
CA THR A 554 -5.33 -0.47 -18.43
C THR A 554 -4.37 0.33 -17.57
N ARG A 555 -3.36 -0.35 -16.99
CA ARG A 555 -2.34 0.31 -16.17
C ARG A 555 -1.71 1.43 -16.98
N SER A 556 -1.63 2.62 -16.39
CA SER A 556 -0.85 3.70 -16.98
C SER A 556 0.58 3.22 -17.26
N HIS A 557 1.07 3.47 -18.47
CA HIS A 557 2.37 2.97 -18.91
C HIS A 557 3.04 3.99 -19.82
N VAL A 558 4.36 4.12 -19.69
CA VAL A 558 5.20 4.94 -20.57
C VAL A 558 6.37 4.09 -21.06
N ALA A 559 6.56 4.02 -22.36
CA ALA A 559 7.68 3.37 -23.02
C ALA A 559 8.53 4.42 -23.76
N PHE A 560 9.85 4.31 -23.64
CA PHE A 560 10.78 5.13 -24.41
C PHE A 560 10.92 4.58 -25.83
N ARG A 561 10.87 5.49 -26.81
CA ARG A 561 11.07 5.16 -28.22
C ARG A 561 12.13 6.06 -28.82
N ASN A 562 13.27 5.48 -29.20
CA ASN A 562 14.41 6.25 -29.70
C ASN A 562 14.66 6.10 -31.21
N GLY A 563 13.67 5.62 -31.97
CA GLY A 563 13.77 5.52 -33.44
C GLY A 563 15.04 4.80 -33.90
N SER A 564 15.80 5.47 -34.76
CA SER A 564 17.08 5.00 -35.33
C SER A 564 18.29 5.27 -34.42
N ASN A 565 18.08 5.66 -33.16
CA ASN A 565 19.09 6.10 -32.19
C ASN A 565 19.90 7.34 -32.64
N VAL A 566 19.32 8.18 -33.49
CA VAL A 566 19.93 9.44 -33.94
C VAL A 566 19.77 10.55 -32.90
N ASN A 567 18.62 10.55 -32.20
CA ASN A 567 18.34 11.57 -31.20
C ASN A 567 19.00 11.25 -29.85
N PRO A 568 19.36 12.28 -29.07
CA PRO A 568 19.72 12.10 -27.67
C PRO A 568 18.50 11.66 -26.84
N GLN A 569 18.75 10.83 -25.83
CA GLN A 569 17.74 10.39 -24.87
C GLN A 569 17.55 11.43 -23.76
N THR A 570 16.91 12.55 -24.09
CA THR A 570 16.75 13.71 -23.20
C THR A 570 15.32 13.93 -22.71
N LEU A 571 14.34 13.19 -23.23
CA LEU A 571 12.93 13.27 -22.80
C LEU A 571 12.57 12.07 -21.90
N ALA A 572 12.10 12.37 -20.69
CA ALA A 572 11.73 11.37 -19.69
C ALA A 572 10.39 11.69 -18.99
N SER A 573 9.63 10.65 -18.64
CA SER A 573 8.41 10.77 -17.81
C SER A 573 8.75 10.64 -16.32
N TRP A 574 8.16 11.49 -15.50
CA TRP A 574 8.42 11.60 -14.06
C TRP A 574 7.20 11.26 -13.21
N SER A 575 6.01 11.21 -13.82
CA SER A 575 4.83 10.60 -13.23
C SER A 575 4.10 9.73 -14.27
N SER A 576 3.16 8.93 -13.79
CA SER A 576 2.25 8.20 -14.65
C SER A 576 1.15 9.11 -15.22
N PRO A 577 0.74 8.94 -16.49
CA PRO A 577 -0.40 9.63 -17.06
C PRO A 577 -1.71 8.98 -16.57
N LEU A 578 -2.21 9.47 -15.43
CA LEU A 578 -3.44 8.97 -14.80
C LEU A 578 -4.67 9.79 -15.21
N VAL A 579 -5.82 9.15 -15.47
CA VAL A 579 -7.10 9.84 -15.67
C VAL A 579 -7.44 10.70 -14.45
N GLY A 580 -7.78 11.96 -14.66
CA GLY A 580 -8.01 12.95 -13.59
C GLY A 580 -6.75 13.36 -12.81
N GLY A 581 -5.60 12.81 -13.15
CA GLY A 581 -4.31 13.10 -12.52
C GLY A 581 -3.51 14.19 -13.24
N THR A 582 -2.23 14.28 -12.87
CA THR A 582 -1.29 15.21 -13.50
C THR A 582 -0.07 14.46 -14.01
N TRP A 583 0.12 14.50 -15.33
CA TRP A 583 1.30 13.94 -15.97
C TRP A 583 2.45 14.95 -15.95
N VAL A 584 3.60 14.52 -15.43
CA VAL A 584 4.83 15.32 -15.32
C VAL A 584 5.90 14.68 -16.18
N THR A 585 6.48 15.46 -17.09
CA THR A 585 7.57 15.04 -17.97
C THR A 585 8.67 16.10 -18.00
N GLY A 586 9.92 15.67 -18.18
CA GLY A 586 11.09 16.54 -18.23
C GLY A 586 11.86 16.39 -19.53
N LEU A 587 12.32 17.51 -20.10
CA LEU A 587 13.23 17.57 -21.24
C LEU A 587 14.57 18.17 -20.81
N ASP A 588 15.66 17.41 -20.92
CA ASP A 588 17.00 17.85 -20.54
C ASP A 588 17.65 18.71 -21.62
N CYS A 589 17.69 20.02 -21.37
CA CYS A 589 18.31 21.01 -22.25
C CYS A 589 19.63 21.58 -21.68
N ARG A 590 20.29 20.88 -20.74
CA ARG A 590 21.57 21.36 -20.15
C ARG A 590 22.70 21.56 -21.17
N GLY A 591 22.62 20.92 -22.32
CA GLY A 591 23.55 21.11 -23.45
C GLY A 591 23.28 22.35 -24.30
N HIS A 592 22.21 23.10 -24.04
CA HIS A 592 21.80 24.27 -24.81
C HIS A 592 21.87 25.55 -23.98
N THR A 593 22.19 26.69 -24.61
CA THR A 593 22.05 28.00 -23.97
C THR A 593 20.59 28.28 -23.64
N SER A 594 20.32 29.05 -22.59
CA SER A 594 18.97 29.40 -22.14
C SER A 594 18.05 29.87 -23.28
N ASP A 595 16.94 29.17 -23.48
CA ASP A 595 15.95 29.42 -24.54
C ASP A 595 14.65 28.63 -24.25
N ALA A 596 13.78 28.43 -25.23
CA ALA A 596 12.57 27.63 -25.13
C ALA A 596 12.83 26.11 -25.27
N ALA A 597 12.02 25.32 -24.57
CA ALA A 597 11.84 23.90 -24.74
C ALA A 597 10.38 23.66 -25.16
N HIS A 598 10.16 22.88 -26.21
CA HIS A 598 8.81 22.53 -26.67
C HIS A 598 8.56 21.03 -26.50
N LEU A 599 7.37 20.68 -26.03
CA LEU A 599 6.84 19.32 -25.95
C LEU A 599 5.63 19.22 -26.87
N ILE A 600 5.63 18.20 -27.74
CA ILE A 600 4.54 17.92 -28.68
C ILE A 600 4.00 16.52 -28.34
N VAL A 601 2.68 16.39 -28.27
CA VAL A 601 1.97 15.12 -28.08
C VAL A 601 1.05 14.88 -29.28
N SER A 602 1.08 13.67 -29.82
CA SER A 602 0.33 13.27 -31.01
C SER A 602 -0.41 11.95 -30.81
N GLY A 603 -1.45 11.73 -31.61
CA GLY A 603 -2.27 10.52 -31.56
C GLY A 603 -1.67 9.30 -32.27
N TYR A 604 -0.57 9.46 -33.02
CA TYR A 604 0.11 8.35 -33.68
C TYR A 604 1.63 8.44 -33.57
N PRO A 605 2.35 7.30 -33.51
CA PRO A 605 3.79 7.28 -33.62
C PRO A 605 4.20 7.36 -35.10
N HIS A 606 5.38 7.91 -35.39
CA HIS A 606 6.01 7.80 -36.70
C HIS A 606 7.32 7.02 -36.59
N ALA A 607 7.67 6.26 -37.64
CA ALA A 607 8.89 5.46 -37.69
C ALA A 607 10.20 6.27 -37.76
N GLY A 608 10.11 7.61 -37.80
CA GLY A 608 11.26 8.51 -38.01
C GLY A 608 11.26 9.24 -39.36
N VAL A 609 11.51 10.55 -39.33
CA VAL A 609 11.88 11.37 -40.49
C VAL A 609 13.14 12.15 -40.12
N VAL A 610 14.24 11.95 -40.84
CA VAL A 610 15.49 12.66 -40.57
C VAL A 610 15.34 14.14 -40.96
N THR A 611 15.68 15.03 -40.02
CA THR A 611 15.71 16.48 -40.20
C THR A 611 17.09 17.02 -39.84
N PRO A 612 17.41 18.30 -40.18
CA PRO A 612 18.65 18.94 -39.73
C PRO A 612 18.80 19.04 -38.20
N TYR A 613 17.72 18.82 -37.43
CA TYR A 613 17.68 18.97 -35.97
C TYR A 613 17.57 17.63 -35.23
N GLY A 614 17.60 16.51 -35.96
CA GLY A 614 17.36 15.15 -35.46
C GLY A 614 16.24 14.43 -36.20
N GLU A 615 15.87 13.26 -35.72
CA GLU A 615 14.81 12.41 -36.26
C GLU A 615 13.45 12.77 -35.65
N PHE A 616 12.47 13.15 -36.46
CA PHE A 616 11.11 13.42 -36.00
C PHE A 616 10.30 12.12 -35.91
N LEU A 617 9.68 11.85 -34.76
CA LEU A 617 9.16 10.52 -34.38
C LEU A 617 7.65 10.50 -34.11
N LEU A 618 6.94 11.59 -34.40
CA LEU A 618 5.49 11.73 -34.21
C LEU A 618 4.74 11.76 -35.55
N GLY A 619 3.52 11.24 -35.57
CA GLY A 619 2.64 11.25 -36.75
C GLY A 619 1.19 11.55 -36.37
N GLY A 620 0.34 11.83 -37.36
CA GLY A 620 -1.08 12.13 -37.13
C GLY A 620 -1.34 13.52 -36.55
N ASN A 621 -2.52 13.69 -35.95
CA ASN A 621 -2.96 14.97 -35.38
C ASN A 621 -2.26 15.25 -34.05
N ILE A 622 -1.77 16.49 -33.89
CA ILE A 622 -1.25 16.98 -32.63
C ILE A 622 -2.40 17.09 -31.64
N LEU A 623 -2.30 16.35 -30.54
CA LEU A 623 -3.27 16.36 -29.43
C LEU A 623 -2.99 17.52 -28.47
N LEU A 624 -1.71 17.79 -28.22
CA LEU A 624 -1.26 18.85 -27.31
C LEU A 624 0.11 19.36 -27.75
N SER A 625 0.36 20.64 -27.54
CA SER A 625 1.70 21.23 -27.59
C SER A 625 1.89 22.19 -26.42
N LYS A 626 3.07 22.16 -25.79
CA LYS A 626 3.40 22.99 -24.63
C LYS A 626 4.84 23.50 -24.72
N SER A 627 5.08 24.71 -24.23
CA SER A 627 6.38 25.37 -24.26
C SER A 627 6.77 25.85 -22.86
N GLN A 628 8.05 25.75 -22.51
CA GLN A 628 8.64 26.22 -21.26
C GLN A 628 9.97 26.88 -21.54
N LEU A 629 10.39 27.85 -20.72
CA LEU A 629 11.77 28.36 -20.77
C LEU A 629 12.69 27.41 -20.01
N HIS A 630 13.90 27.22 -20.52
CA HIS A 630 14.97 26.53 -19.84
C HIS A 630 16.17 27.47 -19.69
N PHE A 631 16.93 27.31 -18.60
CA PHE A 631 18.09 28.15 -18.31
C PHE A 631 19.36 27.30 -18.34
N SER A 632 19.58 26.58 -19.44
CA SER A 632 20.57 25.49 -19.50
C SER A 632 20.30 24.44 -18.42
N SER A 633 19.02 24.06 -18.28
CA SER A 633 18.48 23.19 -17.23
C SER A 633 17.51 22.17 -17.83
N ILE A 634 17.00 21.25 -17.00
CA ILE A 634 15.83 20.44 -17.37
C ILE A 634 14.59 21.34 -17.38
N ALA A 635 13.80 21.27 -18.45
CA ALA A 635 12.49 21.91 -18.54
C ALA A 635 11.39 20.91 -18.16
N TYR A 636 10.61 21.24 -17.14
CA TYR A 636 9.50 20.39 -16.68
C TYR A 636 8.17 20.84 -17.26
N PHE A 637 7.36 19.89 -17.73
CA PHE A 637 6.02 20.10 -18.23
C PHE A 637 5.03 19.38 -17.31
N THR A 638 4.07 20.14 -16.80
CA THR A 638 2.96 19.64 -15.98
C THR A 638 1.69 19.68 -16.81
N ILE A 639 1.07 18.53 -17.06
CA ILE A 639 -0.08 18.39 -17.95
C ILE A 639 -1.23 17.78 -17.13
N PRO A 640 -2.30 18.53 -16.84
CA PRO A 640 -3.49 17.94 -16.24
C PRO A 640 -4.16 17.01 -17.26
N ILE A 641 -4.45 15.78 -16.85
CA ILE A 641 -5.25 14.85 -17.64
C ILE A 641 -6.69 14.99 -17.15
N PRO A 642 -7.65 15.31 -18.04
CA PRO A 642 -9.05 15.41 -17.66
C PRO A 642 -9.55 14.15 -16.93
N SER A 643 -10.48 14.32 -15.99
CA SER A 643 -11.22 13.23 -15.35
C SER A 643 -12.27 12.66 -16.31
N ASP A 644 -11.87 12.34 -17.53
CA ASP A 644 -12.70 11.77 -18.59
C ASP A 644 -12.29 10.31 -18.82
N VAL A 645 -13.19 9.39 -18.51
CA VAL A 645 -12.97 7.95 -18.67
C VAL A 645 -12.77 7.54 -20.14
N ALA A 646 -13.12 8.37 -21.12
CA ALA A 646 -12.79 8.15 -22.53
C ALA A 646 -11.29 8.13 -22.80
N LEU A 647 -10.53 8.82 -21.95
CA LEU A 647 -9.08 8.85 -22.05
C LEU A 647 -8.47 7.55 -21.51
N HIS A 648 -9.20 6.75 -20.75
CA HIS A 648 -8.71 5.46 -20.25
C HIS A 648 -8.41 4.50 -21.41
N GLY A 649 -7.19 3.98 -21.45
CA GLY A 649 -6.69 3.14 -22.53
C GLY A 649 -6.24 3.90 -23.78
N LEU A 650 -6.39 5.23 -23.83
CA LEU A 650 -5.95 6.04 -24.96
C LEU A 650 -4.42 6.02 -25.07
N GLN A 651 -3.93 5.68 -26.25
CA GLN A 651 -2.51 5.73 -26.58
C GLN A 651 -2.15 7.09 -27.17
N ALA A 652 -1.03 7.66 -26.72
CA ALA A 652 -0.50 8.91 -27.23
C ALA A 652 1.04 8.91 -27.23
N HIS A 653 1.63 9.83 -27.99
CA HIS A 653 3.05 9.84 -28.30
C HIS A 653 3.64 11.23 -28.13
N ALA A 654 4.69 11.36 -27.33
CA ALA A 654 5.32 12.64 -27.05
C ALA A 654 6.75 12.73 -27.58
N GLN A 655 7.17 13.92 -28.02
CA GLN A 655 8.56 14.23 -28.38
C GLN A 655 8.87 15.69 -28.01
N GLY A 656 10.10 15.95 -27.60
CA GLY A 656 10.58 17.27 -27.22
C GLY A 656 11.57 17.87 -28.23
N VAL A 657 11.73 19.19 -28.17
CA VAL A 657 12.81 19.92 -28.84
C VAL A 657 13.38 21.00 -27.91
N CYS A 658 14.70 20.97 -27.73
CA CYS A 658 15.45 22.03 -27.05
C CYS A 658 15.87 23.09 -28.06
N MET A 659 15.56 24.35 -27.79
CA MET A 659 16.07 25.51 -28.54
C MET A 659 17.30 26.10 -27.83
N GLY A 660 17.94 27.08 -28.47
CA GLY A 660 19.17 27.71 -27.96
C GLY A 660 20.44 27.15 -28.60
N GLY A 661 21.54 27.89 -28.50
CA GLY A 661 22.84 27.50 -29.05
C GLY A 661 23.27 26.13 -28.53
N PRO A 662 23.76 25.21 -29.39
CA PRO A 662 24.21 25.45 -30.78
C PRO A 662 23.12 25.46 -31.86
N GLY A 663 21.85 25.23 -31.53
CA GLY A 663 20.71 25.20 -32.44
C GLY A 663 19.62 24.25 -31.93
N PRO A 664 18.46 24.16 -32.60
CA PRO A 664 17.40 23.24 -32.20
C PRO A 664 17.85 21.76 -32.23
N GLN A 665 17.43 20.98 -31.24
CA GLN A 665 17.70 19.54 -31.17
C GLN A 665 16.48 18.75 -30.71
N LEU A 666 16.07 17.76 -31.50
CA LEU A 666 14.97 16.82 -31.19
C LEU A 666 15.43 15.75 -30.19
N SER A 667 14.56 15.39 -29.25
CA SER A 667 14.78 14.30 -28.29
C SER A 667 14.34 12.93 -28.83
N ASN A 668 14.59 11.86 -28.07
CA ASN A 668 13.80 10.63 -28.16
C ASN A 668 12.28 10.92 -28.04
N ALA A 669 11.44 9.98 -28.49
CA ALA A 669 10.02 9.99 -28.23
C ALA A 669 9.66 9.12 -27.01
N MET A 670 8.43 9.28 -26.55
CA MET A 670 7.78 8.44 -25.54
C MET A 670 6.40 8.03 -26.05
N ASP A 671 6.07 6.76 -25.91
CA ASP A 671 4.74 6.23 -26.17
C ASP A 671 4.09 5.97 -24.81
N PHE A 672 2.87 6.44 -24.60
CA PHE A 672 2.19 6.27 -23.32
C PHE A 672 0.73 5.90 -23.48
N VAL A 673 0.22 5.20 -22.48
CA VAL A 673 -1.19 4.83 -22.34
C VAL A 673 -1.73 5.54 -21.11
N ILE A 674 -2.79 6.32 -21.29
CA ILE A 674 -3.50 6.94 -20.17
C ILE A 674 -4.27 5.84 -19.45
N GLY A 675 -4.07 5.73 -18.15
CA GLY A 675 -4.64 4.65 -17.34
C GLY A 675 -5.09 5.15 -15.96
N PHE A 676 -5.41 4.21 -15.08
CA PHE A 676 -5.57 4.49 -13.65
C PHE A 676 -4.32 4.12 -12.86
#